data_AF-S0AKV7-F1
#
_entry.id   AF-S0AKV7-F1
#
_cell.length_a   1.000
_cell.length_b   1.000
_cell.length_c   1.000
_cell.angle_alpha   90.00
_cell.angle_beta   90.00
_cell.angle_gamma   90.00
#
_symmetry.space_group_name_H-M   'P 1'
#
loop_
_entity.id
_entity.type
_entity.pdbx_description
1 polymer ?
#
loop_
_entity_poly.entity_id
_entity_poly.type
_entity_poly.pdbx_seq_one_letter_code
_entity_poly.pdbx_strand_id
1 'polypeptide(L)'
;MYINNIIIKNFRLYKNVNIDFNSANNKNIAIIIGDNGKGKTTFLNAIAWCLYGKESNTSKNIGLSLINNIAKNDNENEIRVSIIMTDKQKNKFEIVRALNNTNNRPQFYVLYKSEDSREYQPILDAENFIEKHFPESIMHYFLFDGEMLEEYFQNDNEKIKKEVYNLSNIELLDKVNTHIKAVLTDIKYRVRNKNIISTNKIDTEIEQINQGIDEQTRSLEKQKHDIQDAKNNRDNLRKQLQGIPSISDKEELIDAYKNELKNIKKDRDGIEIELYSTLIKEDPYIITMKESKEITEDLSNKIDKGEIPPMYKKDFLTNILDKNVCICGRDLDVDSKNLLTQLYNNTNEETNNSDSLSVLYHTLKDFDSHVNSFRNTIQNLHDKDAKLEDKFNSTSKSMEKIQNEIDGYDNEQIKIWQKELKDYDEEIENGDIKIGEINSAINQFNKQLPIKQKEYTEALKSNKETEGYRKEINFINKIIDAVKLSKDNITNNMKKQIEKTTNEIFLEIIEKQQTFKEVHISDNYSFSVKDINDEESLGTLSAGERESLALSFIAALNDITEIDVPIIADTLLGRLDPNVKENIANIFDNIFTGTQLILLVTESEFTDKFRNKIEDKCSGIFKLIYNEFINGAYTEVIRVD
;
A
#
# COMPACT_ATOMS: atom_id res chain seq x y z
N MET A 1 16.86 20.88 11.59
CA MET A 1 16.99 21.59 12.88
C MET A 1 18.00 20.84 13.73
N TYR A 2 18.78 21.56 14.51
CA TYR A 2 19.82 21.04 15.40
C TYR A 2 19.57 21.53 16.82
N ILE A 3 19.57 20.65 17.81
CA ILE A 3 19.49 21.00 19.23
C ILE A 3 20.86 21.46 19.69
N ASN A 4 20.94 22.73 20.09
CA ASN A 4 22.16 23.32 20.63
C ASN A 4 22.27 23.03 22.12
N ASN A 5 21.17 23.19 22.86
CA ASN A 5 21.19 23.12 24.31
C ASN A 5 19.84 22.67 24.88
N ILE A 6 19.87 21.87 25.94
CA ILE A 6 18.69 21.48 26.71
C ILE A 6 18.88 21.86 28.17
N ILE A 7 17.94 22.63 28.71
CA ILE A 7 17.93 23.09 30.10
C ILE A 7 16.71 22.48 30.81
N ILE A 8 16.96 21.75 31.89
CA ILE A 8 15.92 21.08 32.68
C ILE A 8 16.02 21.55 34.13
N LYS A 9 14.91 22.09 34.65
CA LYS A 9 14.77 22.53 36.05
C LYS A 9 13.61 21.82 36.72
N ASN A 10 13.91 21.16 37.84
CA ASN A 10 12.99 20.52 38.77
C ASN A 10 12.01 19.52 38.13
N PHE A 11 12.43 18.82 37.08
CA PHE A 11 11.62 17.82 36.38
C PHE A 11 12.05 16.40 36.78
N ARG A 12 11.17 15.66 37.47
CA ARG A 12 11.39 14.25 37.86
C ARG A 12 12.74 14.05 38.58
N LEU A 13 13.67 13.29 38.01
CA LEU A 13 15.01 13.06 38.56
C LEU A 13 15.96 14.25 38.36
N TYR A 14 15.63 15.25 37.55
CA TYR A 14 16.49 16.39 37.29
C TYR A 14 16.13 17.59 38.15
N LYS A 15 17.12 18.12 38.89
CA LYS A 15 16.97 19.37 39.67
C LYS A 15 17.39 20.59 38.85
N ASN A 16 18.63 20.61 38.36
CA ASN A 16 19.12 21.68 37.48
C ASN A 16 20.17 21.11 36.54
N VAL A 17 19.83 20.97 35.26
CA VAL A 17 20.67 20.37 34.22
C VAL A 17 20.72 21.28 33.01
N ASN A 18 21.91 21.40 32.43
CA ASN A 18 22.18 22.18 31.24
C ASN A 18 23.13 21.36 30.35
N ILE A 19 22.67 20.89 29.20
CA ILE A 19 23.44 20.02 28.29
C ILE A 19 23.68 20.75 26.98
N ASP A 20 24.92 21.20 26.79
CA ASP A 20 25.36 21.89 25.57
C ASP A 20 25.88 20.89 24.54
N PHE A 21 25.14 20.72 23.44
CA PHE A 21 25.45 19.83 22.32
C PHE A 21 26.23 20.54 21.19
N ASN A 22 26.65 21.80 21.37
CA ASN A 22 27.44 22.49 20.36
C ASN A 22 28.82 21.83 20.22
N SER A 23 29.19 21.54 18.97
CA SER A 23 30.54 21.12 18.60
C SER A 23 31.13 22.07 17.57
N ALA A 24 32.40 22.43 17.74
CA ALA A 24 33.13 23.28 16.81
C ALA A 24 33.38 22.62 15.42
N ASN A 25 33.14 21.30 15.30
CA ASN A 25 33.62 20.48 14.18
C ASN A 25 32.52 19.84 13.31
N ASN A 26 31.32 20.42 13.24
CA ASN A 26 30.24 19.97 12.34
C ASN A 26 29.83 18.48 12.55
N LYS A 27 29.97 18.00 13.80
CA LYS A 27 29.63 16.64 14.22
C LYS A 27 28.17 16.58 14.66
N ASN A 28 27.47 15.51 14.30
CA ASN A 28 26.02 15.40 14.48
C ASN A 28 25.56 14.38 15.53
N ILE A 29 26.48 13.60 16.13
CA ILE A 29 26.13 12.53 17.07
C ILE A 29 26.45 12.97 18.51
N ALA A 30 25.53 12.90 19.45
CA ALA A 30 25.80 13.08 20.88
C ALA A 30 25.48 11.78 21.63
N ILE A 31 26.27 11.48 22.66
CA ILE A 31 26.07 10.26 23.46
C ILE A 31 25.85 10.64 24.92
N ILE A 32 24.80 10.11 25.53
CA ILE A 32 24.49 10.29 26.95
C ILE A 32 24.49 8.91 27.60
N ILE A 33 25.48 8.64 28.45
CA ILE A 33 25.70 7.35 29.10
C ILE A 33 24.99 7.34 30.46
N GLY A 34 24.14 6.35 30.71
CA GLY A 34 23.56 6.12 32.03
C GLY A 34 22.90 4.75 32.15
N ASP A 35 23.13 4.04 33.23
CA ASP A 35 22.46 2.76 33.49
C ASP A 35 20.95 2.94 33.78
N ASN A 36 20.24 1.82 33.87
CA ASN A 36 18.82 1.82 34.15
C ASN A 36 18.52 2.52 35.49
N GLY A 37 17.48 3.35 35.50
CA GLY A 37 17.12 4.17 36.67
C GLY A 37 17.93 5.46 36.85
N LYS A 38 19.00 5.71 36.08
CA LYS A 38 19.79 6.95 36.17
C LYS A 38 19.20 8.15 35.41
N GLY A 39 18.01 8.04 34.84
CA GLY A 39 17.28 9.17 34.25
C GLY A 39 17.26 9.29 32.72
N LYS A 40 17.78 8.32 31.95
CA LYS A 40 17.69 8.35 30.46
C LYS A 40 16.26 8.57 29.93
N THR A 41 15.33 7.70 30.32
CA THR A 41 13.92 7.83 29.93
C THR A 41 13.29 9.11 30.51
N THR A 42 13.79 9.58 31.66
CA THR A 42 13.36 10.87 32.22
C THR A 42 13.79 12.05 31.35
N PHE A 43 14.97 11.96 30.72
CA PHE A 43 15.48 12.96 29.79
C PHE A 43 14.62 13.01 28.52
N LEU A 44 14.33 11.84 27.93
CA LEU A 44 13.42 11.72 26.78
C LEU A 44 12.04 12.30 27.10
N ASN A 45 11.48 11.96 28.27
CA ASN A 45 10.20 12.46 28.74
C ASN A 45 10.17 13.97 28.98
N ALA A 46 11.29 14.57 29.43
CA ALA A 46 11.37 16.03 29.62
C ALA A 46 11.23 16.77 28.28
N ILE A 47 11.81 16.22 27.21
CA ILE A 47 11.74 16.77 25.86
C ILE A 47 10.33 16.60 25.29
N ALA A 48 9.75 15.40 25.39
CA ALA A 48 8.36 15.14 25.01
C ALA A 48 7.39 16.08 25.73
N TRP A 49 7.58 16.27 27.05
CA TRP A 49 6.78 17.18 27.85
C TRP A 49 6.94 18.63 27.38
N CYS A 50 8.16 19.07 27.09
CA CYS A 50 8.41 20.42 26.60
C CYS A 50 7.65 20.71 25.29
N LEU A 51 7.69 19.78 24.34
CA LEU A 51 7.04 19.93 23.04
C LEU A 51 5.51 19.80 23.14
N TYR A 52 5.02 18.74 23.77
CA TYR A 52 3.61 18.31 23.67
C TYR A 52 2.79 18.50 24.95
N GLY A 53 3.44 18.82 26.07
CA GLY A 53 2.78 18.91 27.39
C GLY A 53 2.46 17.55 28.02
N LYS A 54 2.91 16.44 27.41
CA LYS A 54 2.76 15.06 27.89
C LYS A 54 4.07 14.28 27.76
N GLU A 55 4.23 13.25 28.57
CA GLU A 55 5.37 12.34 28.50
C GLU A 55 5.16 11.31 27.38
N SER A 56 6.24 10.76 26.79
CA SER A 56 6.13 9.76 25.71
C SER A 56 5.50 8.45 26.23
N ASN A 57 5.85 8.05 27.46
CA ASN A 57 5.33 6.85 28.12
C ASN A 57 4.26 7.20 29.17
N THR A 58 3.05 7.55 28.71
CA THR A 58 1.94 7.92 29.60
C THR A 58 1.44 6.76 30.46
N SER A 59 1.53 5.50 30.02
CA SER A 59 1.03 4.32 30.73
C SER A 59 1.80 4.00 32.02
N LYS A 60 3.13 4.21 32.07
CA LYS A 60 3.99 3.92 33.23
C LYS A 60 3.94 5.02 34.32
N ASN A 61 3.49 6.24 33.99
CA ASN A 61 3.69 7.43 34.83
C ASN A 61 2.41 8.11 35.36
N ILE A 62 1.25 7.48 35.20
CA ILE A 62 -0.05 8.01 35.65
C ILE A 62 -0.03 8.22 37.18
N GLY A 63 -0.17 9.47 37.61
CA GLY A 63 -0.30 9.84 39.04
C GLY A 63 1.02 10.16 39.76
N LEU A 64 2.18 10.08 39.09
CA LEU A 64 3.47 10.47 39.69
C LEU A 64 3.71 11.99 39.55
N SER A 65 4.25 12.62 40.59
CA SER A 65 4.54 14.07 40.59
C SER A 65 5.63 14.43 39.57
N LEU A 66 5.39 15.47 38.75
CA LEU A 66 6.35 15.99 37.78
C LEU A 66 7.55 16.69 38.44
N ILE A 67 7.36 17.22 39.66
CA ILE A 67 8.41 17.98 40.35
C ILE A 67 9.44 17.05 40.99
N ASN A 68 10.71 17.45 40.95
CA ASN A 68 11.75 16.78 41.71
C ASN A 68 11.48 16.84 43.23
N ASN A 69 11.67 15.73 43.93
CA ASN A 69 11.39 15.64 45.37
C ASN A 69 12.25 16.57 46.23
N ILE A 70 13.52 16.76 45.87
CA ILE A 70 14.43 17.66 46.60
C ILE A 70 13.99 19.11 46.36
N ALA A 71 13.68 19.47 45.11
CA ALA A 71 13.17 20.80 44.77
C ALA A 71 11.88 21.15 45.53
N LYS A 72 10.97 20.18 45.64
CA LYS A 72 9.74 20.30 46.43
C LYS A 72 10.03 20.56 47.91
N ASN A 73 11.03 19.87 48.49
CA ASN A 73 11.46 20.08 49.88
C ASN A 73 12.16 21.44 50.07
N ASP A 74 12.86 21.93 49.06
CA ASP A 74 13.53 23.23 49.05
C ASP A 74 12.56 24.40 48.77
N ASN A 75 11.24 24.14 48.68
CA ASN A 75 10.20 25.10 48.30
C ASN A 75 10.39 25.73 46.91
N GLU A 76 11.15 25.07 46.02
CA GLU A 76 11.16 25.41 44.60
C GLU A 76 9.91 24.83 43.94
N ASN A 77 9.10 25.68 43.34
CA ASN A 77 7.78 25.30 42.80
C ASN A 77 7.68 25.41 41.27
N GLU A 78 8.75 25.88 40.63
CA GLU A 78 8.82 26.04 39.18
C GLU A 78 9.48 24.81 38.55
N ILE A 79 8.73 24.13 37.69
CA ILE A 79 9.25 23.11 36.76
C ILE A 79 9.44 23.82 35.41
N ARG A 80 10.60 23.68 34.78
CA ARG A 80 10.88 24.31 33.49
C ARG A 80 11.76 23.43 32.63
N VAL A 81 11.39 23.27 31.37
CA VAL A 81 12.24 22.68 30.33
C VAL A 81 12.38 23.71 29.21
N SER A 82 13.61 23.93 28.74
CA SER A 82 13.92 24.77 27.59
C SER A 82 14.79 24.00 26.60
N ILE A 83 14.38 24.02 25.32
CA ILE A 83 15.10 23.41 24.21
C ILE A 83 15.52 24.54 23.27
N ILE A 84 16.83 24.72 23.10
CA ILE A 84 17.40 25.72 22.21
C ILE A 84 17.89 25.01 20.96
N MET A 85 17.40 25.43 19.81
CA MET A 85 17.68 24.82 18.51
C MET A 85 18.13 25.83 17.47
N THR A 86 18.71 25.35 16.38
CA THR A 86 19.09 26.14 15.21
C THR A 86 18.66 25.43 13.93
N ASP A 87 18.07 26.16 12.98
CA ASP A 87 17.72 25.61 11.67
C ASP A 87 18.90 25.68 10.68
N LYS A 88 18.70 25.14 9.46
CA LYS A 88 19.70 25.20 8.37
C LYS A 88 20.03 26.63 7.93
N GLN A 89 19.14 27.59 8.18
CA GLN A 89 19.33 29.01 7.89
C GLN A 89 19.98 29.76 9.08
N LYS A 90 20.47 29.03 10.09
CA LYS A 90 21.09 29.54 11.32
C LYS A 90 20.17 30.42 12.18
N ASN A 91 18.86 30.35 11.97
CA ASN A 91 17.90 30.97 12.89
C ASN A 91 17.84 30.14 14.18
N LYS A 92 17.74 30.82 15.31
CA LYS A 92 17.67 30.22 16.64
C LYS A 92 16.23 30.20 17.16
N PHE A 93 15.86 29.09 17.77
CA PHE A 93 14.57 28.89 18.40
C PHE A 93 14.80 28.48 19.86
N GLU A 94 14.07 29.08 20.80
CA GLU A 94 13.99 28.63 22.19
C GLU A 94 12.55 28.22 22.49
N ILE A 95 12.33 26.92 22.67
CA ILE A 95 11.04 26.36 23.04
C ILE A 95 11.05 26.20 24.57
N VAL A 96 10.12 26.84 25.26
CA VAL A 96 10.04 26.78 26.72
C VAL A 96 8.67 26.30 27.16
N ARG A 97 8.67 25.28 28.02
CA ARG A 97 7.50 24.90 28.81
C ARG A 97 7.82 25.00 30.29
N ALA A 98 6.93 25.65 31.03
CA ALA A 98 7.05 25.77 32.47
C ALA A 98 5.71 25.49 33.16
N LEU A 99 5.77 24.98 34.38
CA LEU A 99 4.61 24.75 35.23
C LEU A 99 4.94 25.20 36.65
N ASN A 100 4.10 26.07 37.20
CA ASN A 100 4.16 26.41 38.61
C ASN A 100 3.26 25.45 39.41
N ASN A 101 3.88 24.61 40.24
CA ASN A 101 3.22 23.54 40.98
C ASN A 101 2.24 24.04 42.07
N THR A 102 2.41 25.26 42.60
CA THR A 102 1.49 25.77 43.66
C THR A 102 0.18 26.28 43.08
N ASN A 103 0.23 26.92 41.92
CA ASN A 103 -0.93 27.58 41.31
C ASN A 103 -1.45 26.86 40.06
N ASN A 104 -0.82 25.74 39.70
CA ASN A 104 -1.07 24.94 38.50
C ASN A 104 -1.21 25.80 37.23
N ARG A 105 -0.30 26.77 37.06
CA ARG A 105 -0.29 27.68 35.91
C ARG A 105 0.73 27.18 34.88
N PRO A 106 0.30 26.51 33.80
CA PRO A 106 1.20 26.14 32.71
C PRO A 106 1.55 27.38 31.88
N GLN A 107 2.78 27.42 31.39
CA GLN A 107 3.28 28.39 30.43
C GLN A 107 3.94 27.62 29.29
N PHE A 108 3.62 28.00 28.07
CA PHE A 108 4.23 27.45 26.87
C PHE A 108 4.44 28.59 25.88
N TYR A 109 5.66 28.75 25.39
CA TYR A 109 5.99 29.78 24.41
C TYR A 109 7.23 29.39 23.61
N VAL A 110 7.31 29.91 22.39
CA VAL A 110 8.48 29.75 21.51
C VAL A 110 9.04 31.14 21.21
N LEU A 111 10.34 31.29 21.39
CA LEU A 111 11.09 32.49 21.02
C LEU A 111 11.90 32.22 19.76
N TYR A 112 11.86 33.16 18.83
CA TYR A 112 12.58 33.12 17.56
C TYR A 112 13.62 34.22 17.48
N LYS A 113 14.80 33.91 16.95
CA LYS A 113 15.86 34.87 16.66
C LYS A 113 16.50 34.55 15.30
N SER A 114 16.34 35.47 14.35
CA SER A 114 17.00 35.38 13.05
C SER A 114 18.52 35.58 13.15
N GLU A 115 19.31 35.07 12.19
CA GLU A 115 20.78 35.25 12.15
C GLU A 115 21.18 36.74 12.23
N ASP A 116 20.40 37.61 11.58
CA ASP A 116 20.66 39.06 11.51
C ASP A 116 20.13 39.87 12.72
N SER A 117 19.30 39.25 13.57
CA SER A 117 18.71 39.93 14.73
C SER A 117 19.55 39.68 15.98
N ARG A 118 19.60 40.66 16.89
CA ARG A 118 20.18 40.45 18.24
C ARG A 118 19.14 39.99 19.26
N GLU A 119 17.86 40.25 19.03
CA GLU A 119 16.78 40.02 19.99
C GLU A 119 15.89 38.84 19.60
N TYR A 120 15.39 38.16 20.62
CA TYR A 120 14.37 37.12 20.48
C TYR A 120 12.97 37.75 20.43
N GLN A 121 12.12 37.23 19.54
CA GLN A 121 10.73 37.63 19.41
C GLN A 121 9.82 36.43 19.71
N PRO A 122 8.72 36.61 20.46
CA PRO A 122 7.77 35.53 20.69
C PRO A 122 7.00 35.19 19.42
N ILE A 123 6.83 33.89 19.16
CA ILE A 123 5.89 33.40 18.15
C ILE A 123 4.48 33.46 18.74
N LEU A 124 3.54 34.08 18.02
CA LEU A 124 2.16 34.31 18.49
C LEU A 124 1.39 33.01 18.78
N ASP A 125 1.63 31.97 17.99
CA ASP A 125 0.99 30.66 18.08
C ASP A 125 2.07 29.58 18.20
N ALA A 126 2.47 29.32 19.44
CA ALA A 126 3.53 28.38 19.77
C ALA A 126 3.12 26.94 19.45
N GLU A 127 1.86 26.59 19.72
CA GLU A 127 1.29 25.27 19.47
C GLU A 127 1.31 24.94 17.98
N ASN A 128 0.86 25.86 17.12
CA ASN A 128 0.90 25.66 15.67
C ASN A 128 2.35 25.62 15.13
N PHE A 129 3.28 26.36 15.75
CA PHE A 129 4.69 26.22 15.42
C PHE A 129 5.22 24.81 15.68
N ILE A 130 4.89 24.22 16.84
CA ILE A 130 5.25 22.83 17.15
C ILE A 130 4.55 21.88 16.20
N GLU A 131 3.24 21.98 15.99
CA GLU A 131 2.52 21.07 15.12
C GLU A 131 3.06 21.09 13.68
N LYS A 132 3.57 22.23 13.22
CA LYS A 132 4.19 22.36 11.90
C LYS A 132 5.59 21.75 11.79
N HIS A 133 6.43 21.87 12.83
CA HIS A 133 7.85 21.46 12.77
C HIS A 133 8.15 20.13 13.48
N PHE A 134 7.34 19.79 14.48
CA PHE A 134 7.39 18.58 15.28
C PHE A 134 5.97 18.03 15.50
N PRO A 135 5.25 17.62 14.44
CA PRO A 135 3.90 17.08 14.59
C PRO A 135 3.87 15.95 15.63
N GLU A 136 2.87 15.96 16.51
CA GLU A 136 2.75 14.93 17.54
C GLU A 136 2.62 13.52 16.92
N SER A 137 1.97 13.44 15.76
CA SER A 137 1.76 12.20 15.02
C SER A 137 3.05 11.48 14.60
N ILE A 138 4.19 12.17 14.62
CA ILE A 138 5.49 11.62 14.23
C ILE A 138 6.47 11.54 15.40
N MET A 139 6.00 11.80 16.63
CA MET A 139 6.83 11.83 17.84
C MET A 139 7.72 10.60 17.99
N HIS A 140 7.20 9.40 17.73
CA HIS A 140 7.92 8.14 17.91
C HIS A 140 9.10 7.94 16.94
N TYR A 141 9.18 8.70 15.84
CA TYR A 141 10.28 8.63 14.87
C TYR A 141 11.51 9.44 15.28
N PHE A 142 11.32 10.47 16.10
CA PHE A 142 12.40 11.36 16.52
C PHE A 142 12.62 11.39 18.04
N LEU A 143 11.62 11.00 18.85
CA LEU A 143 11.78 10.65 20.27
C LEU A 143 11.53 9.16 20.43
N PHE A 144 12.62 8.42 20.38
CA PHE A 144 12.62 6.99 20.27
C PHE A 144 12.89 6.32 21.61
N ASP A 145 12.08 5.31 21.95
CA ASP A 145 12.29 4.44 23.09
C ASP A 145 12.50 3.01 22.58
N GLY A 146 13.72 2.48 22.74
CA GLY A 146 14.08 1.14 22.30
C GLY A 146 13.22 0.03 22.92
N GLU A 147 12.59 0.28 24.08
CA GLU A 147 11.65 -0.67 24.68
C GLU A 147 10.33 -0.79 23.88
N MET A 148 9.95 0.24 23.12
CA MET A 148 8.68 0.30 22.36
C MET A 148 8.79 -0.25 20.93
N LEU A 149 9.99 -0.66 20.51
CA LEU A 149 10.25 -1.13 19.15
C LEU A 149 9.49 -2.38 18.75
N GLU A 150 9.15 -3.22 19.72
CA GLU A 150 8.36 -4.43 19.45
C GLU A 150 6.93 -4.11 19.05
N GLU A 151 6.39 -2.96 19.44
CA GLU A 151 5.01 -2.56 19.12
C GLU A 151 4.83 -2.29 17.61
N TYR A 152 5.90 -1.87 16.90
CA TYR A 152 5.86 -1.67 15.44
C TYR A 152 5.56 -2.96 14.67
N PHE A 153 5.94 -4.12 15.21
CA PHE A 153 5.72 -5.41 14.55
C PHE A 153 4.49 -6.14 15.10
N GLN A 154 3.75 -5.54 16.02
CA GLN A 154 2.54 -6.11 16.60
C GLN A 154 1.30 -5.55 15.89
N ASN A 155 0.71 -6.33 14.97
CA ASN A 155 -0.65 -6.30 14.39
C ASN A 155 -1.38 -4.97 14.05
N ASP A 156 -0.81 -3.80 14.32
CA ASP A 156 -1.45 -2.49 14.20
C ASP A 156 -0.90 -1.74 12.97
N ASN A 157 -0.82 -2.46 11.84
CA ASN A 157 -0.19 -1.96 10.61
C ASN A 157 -0.91 -0.72 10.02
N GLU A 158 -2.16 -0.47 10.42
CA GLU A 158 -2.89 0.76 10.06
C GLU A 158 -2.26 2.01 10.68
N LYS A 159 -1.69 1.91 11.89
CA LYS A 159 -0.97 3.04 12.52
C LYS A 159 0.25 3.42 11.71
N ILE A 160 1.09 2.44 11.34
CA ILE A 160 2.28 2.66 10.51
C ILE A 160 1.88 3.28 9.18
N LYS A 161 0.87 2.74 8.49
CA LYS A 161 0.36 3.29 7.23
C LYS A 161 -0.06 4.76 7.37
N LYS A 162 -0.82 5.08 8.42
CA LYS A 162 -1.28 6.45 8.69
C LYS A 162 -0.12 7.38 9.01
N GLU A 163 0.86 6.90 9.77
CA GLU A 163 2.07 7.64 10.11
C GLU A 163 2.95 7.92 8.87
N VAL A 164 3.15 6.93 8.00
CA VAL A 164 3.82 7.12 6.70
C VAL A 164 3.10 8.15 5.84
N TYR A 165 1.76 8.14 5.83
CA TYR A 165 0.96 9.13 5.10
C TYR A 165 1.08 10.55 5.67
N ASN A 166 1.20 10.68 6.98
CA ASN A 166 1.40 11.97 7.65
C ASN A 166 2.78 12.54 7.32
N LEU A 167 3.82 11.72 7.43
CA LEU A 167 5.21 12.10 7.14
C LEU A 167 5.42 12.55 5.69
N SER A 168 4.65 11.99 4.76
CA SER A 168 4.79 12.22 3.32
C SER A 168 4.00 13.41 2.77
N ASN A 169 3.34 14.19 3.62
CA ASN A 169 2.42 15.27 3.22
C ASN A 169 1.30 14.80 2.26
N ILE A 170 0.97 13.49 2.23
CA ILE A 170 -0.13 12.98 1.41
C ILE A 170 -1.47 13.63 1.80
N GLU A 171 -1.61 14.00 3.08
CA GLU A 171 -2.76 14.78 3.56
C GLU A 171 -2.98 16.09 2.81
N LEU A 172 -1.91 16.74 2.30
CA LEU A 172 -2.06 17.96 1.51
C LEU A 172 -2.81 17.68 0.21
N LEU A 173 -2.54 16.54 -0.43
CA LEU A 173 -3.26 16.12 -1.63
C LEU A 173 -4.74 15.82 -1.33
N ASP A 174 -5.03 15.27 -0.14
CA ASP A 174 -6.41 15.06 0.31
C ASP A 174 -7.14 16.38 0.57
N LYS A 175 -6.46 17.36 1.16
CA LYS A 175 -6.99 18.73 1.35
C LYS A 175 -7.25 19.40 0.00
N VAL A 176 -6.31 19.30 -0.94
CA VAL A 176 -6.48 19.81 -2.32
C VAL A 176 -7.68 19.16 -3.00
N ASN A 177 -7.81 17.83 -2.94
CA ASN A 177 -8.94 17.10 -3.51
C ASN A 177 -10.28 17.54 -2.89
N THR A 178 -10.32 17.72 -1.57
CA THR A 178 -11.50 18.21 -0.83
C THR A 178 -11.89 19.61 -1.29
N HIS A 179 -10.93 20.53 -1.40
CA HIS A 179 -11.19 21.89 -1.88
C HIS A 179 -11.68 21.91 -3.33
N ILE A 180 -11.09 21.12 -4.21
CA ILE A 180 -11.50 21.05 -5.63
C ILE A 180 -12.91 20.46 -5.76
N LYS A 181 -13.25 19.43 -4.98
CA LYS A 181 -14.61 18.87 -4.91
C LYS A 181 -15.63 19.91 -4.39
N ALA A 182 -15.25 20.77 -3.46
CA ALA A 182 -16.11 21.86 -2.99
C ALA A 182 -16.39 22.87 -4.13
N VAL A 183 -15.37 23.23 -4.92
CA VAL A 183 -15.54 24.09 -6.10
C VAL A 183 -16.43 23.43 -7.16
N LEU A 184 -16.26 22.12 -7.40
CA LEU A 184 -17.14 21.35 -8.30
C LEU A 184 -18.60 21.41 -7.85
N THR A 185 -18.83 21.29 -6.54
CA THR A 185 -20.17 21.33 -5.93
C THR A 185 -20.82 22.69 -6.11
N ASP A 186 -20.08 23.79 -5.90
CA ASP A 186 -20.58 25.15 -6.13
C ASP A 186 -20.96 25.39 -7.61
N ILE A 187 -20.14 24.91 -8.54
CA ILE A 187 -20.44 25.01 -9.98
C ILE A 187 -21.68 24.19 -10.34
N LYS A 188 -21.80 22.96 -9.83
CA LYS A 188 -23.00 22.13 -10.03
C LYS A 188 -24.25 22.80 -9.45
N TYR A 189 -24.16 23.45 -8.30
CA TYR A 189 -25.26 24.23 -7.72
C TYR A 189 -25.70 25.38 -8.63
N ARG A 190 -24.75 26.13 -9.21
CA ARG A 190 -25.07 27.20 -10.19
C ARG A 190 -25.74 26.65 -11.45
N VAL A 191 -25.38 25.44 -11.89
CA VAL A 191 -26.04 24.73 -13.00
C VAL A 191 -27.46 24.31 -12.62
N ARG A 192 -27.69 23.77 -11.41
CA ARG A 192 -29.02 23.38 -10.92
C ARG A 192 -30.00 24.56 -10.90
N ASN A 193 -29.52 25.76 -10.51
CA ASN A 193 -30.32 26.99 -10.51
C ASN A 193 -30.81 27.44 -11.90
N LYS A 194 -30.25 26.89 -12.99
CA LYS A 194 -30.73 27.12 -14.35
C LYS A 194 -31.89 26.21 -14.77
N ASN A 195 -32.41 25.36 -13.86
CA ASN A 195 -33.62 24.55 -14.03
C ASN A 195 -33.63 23.61 -15.26
N ILE A 196 -32.49 23.03 -15.62
CA ILE A 196 -32.44 21.99 -16.64
C ILE A 196 -32.82 20.64 -15.99
N ILE A 197 -34.06 20.20 -16.18
CA ILE A 197 -34.64 19.01 -15.53
C ILE A 197 -33.80 17.75 -15.76
N SER A 198 -33.21 17.59 -16.95
CA SER A 198 -32.39 16.43 -17.30
C SER A 198 -31.06 16.38 -16.55
N THR A 199 -30.40 17.52 -16.31
CA THR A 199 -29.12 17.54 -15.58
C THR A 199 -29.31 17.25 -14.10
N ASN A 200 -30.40 17.71 -13.49
CA ASN A 200 -30.66 17.49 -12.07
C ASN A 200 -30.85 16.00 -11.75
N LYS A 201 -31.57 15.26 -12.61
CA LYS A 201 -31.76 13.81 -12.46
C LYS A 201 -30.44 13.03 -12.58
N ILE A 202 -29.65 13.33 -13.61
CA ILE A 202 -28.36 12.66 -13.81
C ILE A 202 -27.39 12.98 -12.66
N ASP A 203 -27.39 14.21 -12.15
CA ASP A 203 -26.55 14.60 -11.03
C ASP A 203 -26.95 13.89 -9.72
N THR A 204 -28.25 13.70 -9.47
CA THR A 204 -28.72 12.88 -8.33
C THR A 204 -28.32 11.40 -8.47
N GLU A 205 -28.35 10.84 -9.68
CA GLU A 205 -27.88 9.48 -9.92
C GLU A 205 -26.36 9.36 -9.69
N ILE A 206 -25.59 10.37 -10.10
CA ILE A 206 -24.14 10.44 -9.83
C ILE A 206 -23.87 10.54 -8.32
N GLU A 207 -24.65 11.34 -7.58
CA GLU A 207 -24.53 11.43 -6.11
C GLU A 207 -24.83 10.09 -5.44
N GLN A 208 -25.89 9.39 -5.86
CA GLN A 208 -26.23 8.06 -5.35
C GLN A 208 -25.12 7.03 -5.63
N ILE A 209 -24.54 7.04 -6.84
CA ILE A 209 -23.42 6.14 -7.17
C ILE A 209 -22.21 6.45 -6.29
N ASN A 210 -21.86 7.72 -6.08
CA ASN A 210 -20.73 8.08 -5.21
C ASN A 210 -20.98 7.69 -3.74
N GLN A 211 -22.20 7.90 -3.22
CA GLN A 211 -22.58 7.45 -1.88
C GLN A 211 -22.47 5.92 -1.75
N GLY A 212 -22.93 5.18 -2.76
CA GLY A 212 -22.79 3.73 -2.80
C GLY A 212 -21.33 3.28 -2.80
N ILE A 213 -20.44 3.97 -3.53
CA ILE A 213 -18.99 3.70 -3.49
C ILE A 213 -18.44 3.94 -2.10
N ASP A 214 -18.76 5.08 -1.47
CA ASP A 214 -18.25 5.43 -0.14
C ASP A 214 -18.73 4.43 0.94
N GLU A 215 -19.99 4.03 0.90
CA GLU A 215 -20.56 3.02 1.81
C GLU A 215 -19.90 1.64 1.65
N GLN A 216 -19.74 1.18 0.41
CA GLN A 216 -19.08 -0.09 0.12
C GLN A 216 -17.60 -0.04 0.51
N THR A 217 -16.92 1.09 0.30
CA THR A 217 -15.51 1.27 0.69
C THR A 217 -15.34 1.19 2.21
N ARG A 218 -16.23 1.83 2.98
CA ARG A 218 -16.23 1.70 4.45
C ARG A 218 -16.51 0.27 4.92
N SER A 219 -17.45 -0.41 4.26
CA SER A 219 -17.74 -1.82 4.55
C SER A 219 -16.55 -2.71 4.23
N LEU A 220 -15.81 -2.41 3.15
CA LEU A 220 -14.60 -3.13 2.76
C LEU A 220 -13.50 -2.99 3.82
N GLU A 221 -13.24 -1.77 4.30
CA GLU A 221 -12.24 -1.52 5.35
C GLU A 221 -12.59 -2.28 6.63
N LYS A 222 -13.86 -2.21 7.07
CA LYS A 222 -14.32 -2.97 8.23
C LYS A 222 -14.14 -4.47 8.06
N GLN A 223 -14.58 -5.04 6.93
CA GLN A 223 -14.48 -6.49 6.69
C GLN A 223 -13.02 -6.96 6.62
N LYS A 224 -12.11 -6.12 6.08
CA LYS A 224 -10.67 -6.41 6.09
C LYS A 224 -10.10 -6.43 7.50
N HIS A 225 -10.51 -5.50 8.35
CA HIS A 225 -10.11 -5.47 9.76
C HIS A 225 -10.59 -6.73 10.50
N ASP A 226 -11.87 -7.07 10.37
CA ASP A 226 -12.47 -8.25 11.02
C ASP A 226 -11.74 -9.55 10.61
N ILE A 227 -11.40 -9.70 9.31
CA ILE A 227 -10.62 -10.85 8.82
C ILE A 227 -9.19 -10.86 9.38
N GLN A 228 -8.55 -9.69 9.51
CA GLN A 228 -7.20 -9.61 10.04
C GLN A 228 -7.17 -10.03 11.51
N ASP A 229 -8.15 -9.61 12.31
CA ASP A 229 -8.29 -10.04 13.70
C ASP A 229 -8.53 -11.55 13.79
N ALA A 230 -9.41 -12.11 12.96
CA ALA A 230 -9.64 -13.55 12.89
C ALA A 230 -8.35 -14.32 12.53
N LYS A 231 -7.57 -13.84 11.56
CA LYS A 231 -6.26 -14.42 11.20
C LYS A 231 -5.27 -14.38 12.37
N ASN A 232 -5.17 -13.25 13.05
CA ASN A 232 -4.27 -13.09 14.19
C ASN A 232 -4.63 -14.05 15.33
N ASN A 233 -5.92 -14.18 15.64
CA ASN A 233 -6.40 -15.10 16.67
C ASN A 233 -6.17 -16.56 16.28
N ARG A 234 -6.45 -16.92 15.02
CA ARG A 234 -6.18 -18.24 14.46
C ARG A 234 -4.69 -18.60 14.56
N ASP A 235 -3.80 -17.68 14.20
CA ASP A 235 -2.36 -17.93 14.21
C ASP A 235 -1.80 -18.05 15.64
N ASN A 236 -2.36 -17.32 16.60
CA ASN A 236 -2.05 -17.47 18.02
C ASN A 236 -2.48 -18.85 18.55
N LEU A 237 -3.67 -19.31 18.18
CA LEU A 237 -4.16 -20.66 18.52
C LEU A 237 -3.32 -21.76 17.88
N ARG A 238 -2.92 -21.61 16.62
CA ARG A 238 -1.99 -22.55 15.95
C ARG A 238 -0.65 -22.65 16.68
N LYS A 239 -0.07 -21.52 17.13
CA LYS A 239 1.17 -21.54 17.94
C LYS A 239 1.00 -22.33 19.24
N GLN A 240 -0.18 -22.27 19.87
CA GLN A 240 -0.47 -23.06 21.07
C GLN A 240 -0.57 -24.56 20.77
N LEU A 241 -1.08 -24.94 19.60
CA LEU A 241 -1.21 -26.32 19.15
C LEU A 241 0.12 -26.92 18.64
N GLN A 242 0.96 -26.14 17.97
CA GLN A 242 2.32 -26.53 17.56
C GLN A 242 3.24 -26.90 18.73
N GLY A 243 2.93 -26.44 19.95
CA GLY A 243 3.61 -26.89 21.17
C GLY A 243 3.42 -28.38 21.49
N ILE A 244 2.57 -29.10 20.74
CA ILE A 244 2.24 -30.51 20.94
C ILE A 244 2.85 -31.35 19.80
N PRO A 245 3.91 -32.14 20.06
CA PRO A 245 4.67 -32.86 19.03
C PRO A 245 3.84 -33.80 18.14
N SER A 246 2.76 -34.38 18.67
CA SER A 246 1.91 -35.35 17.95
C SER A 246 0.88 -34.71 17.00
N ILE A 247 0.72 -33.38 17.07
CA ILE A 247 -0.25 -32.60 16.29
C ILE A 247 0.48 -31.78 15.21
N SER A 248 1.70 -31.30 15.49
CA SER A 248 2.51 -30.50 14.55
C SER A 248 2.65 -31.14 13.17
N ASP A 249 3.08 -32.41 13.10
CA ASP A 249 3.28 -33.13 11.83
C ASP A 249 1.98 -33.27 11.02
N LYS A 250 0.83 -33.35 11.70
CA LYS A 250 -0.47 -33.50 11.05
C LYS A 250 -1.03 -32.16 10.58
N GLU A 251 -0.77 -31.07 11.31
CA GLU A 251 -1.12 -29.71 10.88
C GLU A 251 -0.33 -29.29 9.64
N GLU A 252 0.97 -29.60 9.57
CA GLU A 252 1.78 -29.34 8.37
C GLU A 252 1.22 -30.07 7.13
N LEU A 253 0.79 -31.32 7.29
CA LEU A 253 0.14 -32.07 6.21
C LEU A 253 -1.20 -31.45 5.80
N ILE A 254 -1.99 -30.95 6.75
CA ILE A 254 -3.25 -30.25 6.45
C ILE A 254 -2.98 -28.97 5.68
N ASP A 255 -1.99 -28.17 6.09
CA ASP A 255 -1.64 -26.94 5.38
C ASP A 255 -1.10 -27.25 3.97
N ALA A 256 -0.33 -28.32 3.80
CA ALA A 256 0.09 -28.80 2.48
C ALA A 256 -1.10 -29.18 1.58
N TYR A 257 -2.09 -29.92 2.13
CA TYR A 257 -3.31 -30.26 1.39
C TYR A 257 -4.18 -29.05 1.08
N LYS A 258 -4.32 -28.10 2.01
CA LYS A 258 -5.03 -26.83 1.76
C LYS A 258 -4.40 -26.05 0.60
N ASN A 259 -3.06 -25.96 0.57
CA ASN A 259 -2.34 -25.32 -0.52
C ASN A 259 -2.52 -26.06 -1.85
N GLU A 260 -2.50 -27.40 -1.84
CA GLU A 260 -2.75 -28.19 -3.03
C GLU A 260 -4.18 -27.99 -3.57
N LEU A 261 -5.20 -28.00 -2.70
CA LEU A 261 -6.60 -27.75 -3.07
C LEU A 261 -6.79 -26.35 -3.66
N LYS A 262 -6.10 -25.35 -3.11
CA LYS A 262 -6.11 -23.97 -3.62
C LYS A 262 -5.52 -23.88 -5.03
N ASN A 263 -4.40 -24.56 -5.28
CA ASN A 263 -3.79 -24.63 -6.61
C ASN A 263 -4.70 -25.34 -7.60
N ILE A 264 -5.31 -26.46 -7.21
CA ILE A 264 -6.27 -27.18 -8.05
C ILE A 264 -7.46 -26.30 -8.43
N LYS A 265 -8.04 -25.55 -7.47
CA LYS A 265 -9.13 -24.59 -7.77
C LYS A 265 -8.69 -23.55 -8.79
N LYS A 266 -7.51 -22.94 -8.61
CA LYS A 266 -6.95 -21.94 -9.52
C LYS A 266 -6.74 -22.48 -10.94
N ASP A 267 -6.26 -23.71 -11.06
CA ASP A 267 -6.06 -24.36 -12.37
C ASP A 267 -7.40 -24.59 -13.07
N ARG A 268 -8.46 -24.94 -12.32
CA ARG A 268 -9.81 -25.13 -12.86
C ARG A 268 -10.45 -23.82 -13.29
N ASP A 269 -10.30 -22.75 -12.51
CA ASP A 269 -10.73 -21.41 -12.92
C ASP A 269 -10.05 -20.99 -14.23
N GLY A 270 -8.76 -21.34 -14.38
CA GLY A 270 -8.01 -21.14 -15.62
C GLY A 270 -8.58 -21.91 -16.81
N ILE A 271 -8.98 -23.16 -16.62
CA ILE A 271 -9.66 -23.98 -17.64
C ILE A 271 -11.00 -23.36 -18.03
N GLU A 272 -11.78 -22.86 -17.06
CA GLU A 272 -13.07 -22.23 -17.32
C GLU A 272 -12.91 -20.96 -18.19
N ILE A 273 -11.90 -20.13 -17.89
CA ILE A 273 -11.56 -18.96 -18.72
C ILE A 273 -11.15 -19.39 -20.13
N GLU A 274 -10.31 -20.42 -20.25
CA GLU A 274 -9.88 -20.95 -21.55
C GLU A 274 -11.08 -21.49 -22.36
N LEU A 275 -12.02 -22.16 -21.69
CA LEU A 275 -13.27 -22.66 -22.27
C LEU A 275 -14.12 -21.51 -22.85
N TYR A 276 -14.40 -20.46 -22.05
CA TYR A 276 -15.18 -19.31 -22.52
C TYR A 276 -14.49 -18.59 -23.67
N SER A 277 -13.17 -18.40 -23.59
CA SER A 277 -12.43 -17.74 -24.67
C SER A 277 -12.47 -18.52 -25.98
N THR A 278 -12.39 -19.85 -25.90
CA THR A 278 -12.49 -20.76 -27.05
C THR A 278 -13.90 -20.75 -27.63
N LEU A 279 -14.93 -20.75 -26.77
CA LEU A 279 -16.33 -20.64 -27.18
C LEU A 279 -16.57 -19.33 -27.93
N ILE A 280 -16.21 -18.17 -27.36
CA ILE A 280 -16.41 -16.87 -28.00
C ILE A 280 -15.71 -16.79 -29.36
N LYS A 281 -14.51 -17.35 -29.47
CA LYS A 281 -13.73 -17.33 -30.71
C LYS A 281 -14.36 -18.18 -31.80
N GLU A 282 -14.85 -19.36 -31.47
CA GLU A 282 -15.36 -20.34 -32.45
C GLU A 282 -16.90 -20.26 -32.64
N ASP A 283 -17.62 -19.50 -31.80
CA ASP A 283 -19.09 -19.33 -31.82
C ASP A 283 -19.66 -18.99 -33.21
N PRO A 284 -19.08 -18.07 -34.00
CA PRO A 284 -19.60 -17.75 -35.33
C PRO A 284 -19.60 -18.97 -36.27
N TYR A 285 -18.60 -19.84 -36.16
CA TYR A 285 -18.46 -21.04 -36.99
C TYR A 285 -19.45 -22.13 -36.58
N ILE A 286 -19.73 -22.24 -35.27
CA ILE A 286 -20.65 -23.22 -34.71
C ILE A 286 -22.10 -22.86 -35.05
N ILE A 287 -22.49 -21.60 -34.82
CA ILE A 287 -23.86 -21.13 -35.07
C ILE A 287 -24.23 -21.25 -36.55
N THR A 288 -23.29 -20.93 -37.44
CA THR A 288 -23.53 -20.90 -38.90
C THR A 288 -23.16 -22.21 -39.59
N MET A 289 -22.83 -23.27 -38.84
CA MET A 289 -22.28 -24.51 -39.38
C MET A 289 -23.21 -25.16 -40.41
N LYS A 290 -24.52 -25.14 -40.16
CA LYS A 290 -25.51 -25.78 -41.03
C LYS A 290 -25.62 -25.02 -42.35
N GLU A 291 -25.84 -23.72 -42.29
CA GLU A 291 -25.97 -22.83 -43.44
C GLU A 291 -24.68 -22.82 -44.26
N SER A 292 -23.53 -22.82 -43.59
CA SER A 292 -22.22 -22.84 -44.23
C SER A 292 -22.01 -24.14 -45.02
N LYS A 293 -22.45 -25.28 -44.50
CA LYS A 293 -22.40 -26.57 -45.22
C LYS A 293 -23.32 -26.57 -46.44
N GLU A 294 -24.57 -26.12 -46.29
CA GLU A 294 -25.51 -26.03 -47.41
C GLU A 294 -24.97 -25.13 -48.54
N ILE A 295 -24.40 -23.97 -48.19
CA ILE A 295 -23.79 -23.05 -49.16
C ILE A 295 -22.53 -23.66 -49.80
N THR A 296 -21.69 -24.34 -49.02
CA THR A 296 -20.47 -24.98 -49.55
C THR A 296 -20.81 -26.09 -50.54
N GLU A 297 -21.85 -26.89 -50.25
CA GLU A 297 -22.35 -27.91 -51.16
C GLU A 297 -22.91 -27.30 -52.45
N ASP A 298 -23.73 -26.25 -52.36
CA ASP A 298 -24.25 -25.56 -53.56
C ASP A 298 -23.12 -24.98 -54.42
N LEU A 299 -22.14 -24.30 -53.79
CA LEU A 299 -20.98 -23.74 -54.48
C LEU A 299 -20.10 -24.82 -55.12
N SER A 300 -19.88 -25.95 -54.43
CA SER A 300 -19.14 -27.08 -54.99
C SER A 300 -19.80 -27.63 -56.25
N ASN A 301 -21.14 -27.78 -56.24
CA ASN A 301 -21.90 -28.24 -57.40
C ASN A 301 -21.81 -27.25 -58.57
N LYS A 302 -21.78 -25.93 -58.30
CA LYS A 302 -21.61 -24.90 -59.34
C LYS A 302 -20.19 -24.89 -59.93
N ILE A 303 -19.18 -25.15 -59.11
CA ILE A 303 -17.78 -25.32 -59.57
C ILE A 303 -17.66 -26.57 -60.45
N ASP A 304 -18.22 -27.70 -60.03
CA ASP A 304 -18.16 -28.96 -60.77
C ASP A 304 -18.87 -28.88 -62.14
N LYS A 305 -19.95 -28.07 -62.23
CA LYS A 305 -20.64 -27.76 -63.49
C LYS A 305 -19.90 -26.74 -64.37
N GLY A 306 -18.81 -26.15 -63.89
CA GLY A 306 -18.06 -25.11 -64.61
C GLY A 306 -18.76 -23.75 -64.67
N GLU A 307 -19.73 -23.50 -63.77
CA GLU A 307 -20.41 -22.21 -63.66
C GLU A 307 -19.54 -21.18 -62.91
N ILE A 308 -18.55 -21.64 -62.13
CA ILE A 308 -17.57 -20.82 -61.41
C ILE A 308 -16.14 -21.35 -61.68
N PRO A 309 -15.26 -20.55 -62.32
CA PRO A 309 -15.53 -19.26 -62.94
C PRO A 309 -16.34 -19.42 -64.25
N PRO A 310 -17.31 -18.53 -64.52
CA PRO A 310 -18.13 -18.60 -65.72
C PRO A 310 -17.29 -18.24 -66.96
N MET A 311 -17.65 -18.79 -68.12
CA MET A 311 -16.99 -18.45 -69.39
C MET A 311 -17.13 -16.96 -69.78
N TYR A 312 -18.21 -16.32 -69.36
CA TYR A 312 -18.47 -14.90 -69.60
C TYR A 312 -19.29 -14.31 -68.45
N LYS A 313 -18.96 -13.08 -68.04
CA LYS A 313 -19.73 -12.33 -67.05
C LYS A 313 -20.88 -11.60 -67.74
N LYS A 314 -22.05 -11.53 -67.12
CA LYS A 314 -23.22 -10.86 -67.71
C LYS A 314 -22.97 -9.37 -67.97
N ASP A 315 -22.28 -8.66 -67.08
CA ASP A 315 -21.90 -7.24 -67.26
C ASP A 315 -20.97 -7.03 -68.45
N PHE A 316 -20.11 -8.01 -68.72
CA PHE A 316 -19.24 -7.96 -69.88
C PHE A 316 -20.04 -8.04 -71.19
N LEU A 317 -21.06 -8.91 -71.23
CA LEU A 317 -21.98 -9.00 -72.36
C LEU A 317 -22.85 -7.74 -72.49
N THR A 318 -23.35 -7.18 -71.37
CA THR A 318 -24.09 -5.91 -71.36
C THR A 318 -23.26 -4.78 -71.97
N ASN A 319 -22.00 -4.65 -71.55
CA ASN A 319 -21.10 -3.61 -72.06
C ASN A 319 -20.86 -3.71 -73.57
N ILE A 320 -20.78 -4.93 -74.12
CA ILE A 320 -20.59 -5.16 -75.56
C ILE A 320 -21.87 -4.81 -76.32
N LEU A 321 -23.04 -5.20 -75.80
CA LEU A 321 -24.35 -4.89 -76.39
C LEU A 321 -24.65 -3.38 -76.38
N ASP A 322 -24.34 -2.69 -75.29
CA ASP A 322 -24.56 -1.24 -75.13
C ASP A 322 -23.64 -0.41 -76.03
N LYS A 323 -22.35 -0.77 -76.08
CA LYS A 323 -21.36 -0.04 -76.90
C LYS A 323 -21.44 -0.39 -78.38
N ASN A 324 -22.16 -1.45 -78.75
CA ASN A 324 -22.30 -1.96 -80.12
C ASN A 324 -20.98 -2.32 -80.83
N VAL A 325 -19.90 -2.52 -80.05
CA VAL A 325 -18.56 -2.79 -80.57
C VAL A 325 -18.01 -4.05 -79.89
N CYS A 326 -17.56 -5.00 -80.71
CA CYS A 326 -16.93 -6.24 -80.26
C CYS A 326 -15.57 -5.96 -79.61
N ILE A 327 -15.09 -6.90 -78.77
CA ILE A 327 -13.80 -6.84 -78.08
C ILE A 327 -12.61 -6.67 -79.05
N CYS A 328 -12.75 -7.17 -80.28
CA CYS A 328 -11.76 -7.01 -81.34
C CYS A 328 -11.81 -5.65 -82.07
N GLY A 329 -12.72 -4.74 -81.66
CA GLY A 329 -12.86 -3.39 -82.21
C GLY A 329 -13.79 -3.28 -83.43
N ARG A 330 -14.50 -4.35 -83.81
CA ARG A 330 -15.46 -4.36 -84.93
C ARG A 330 -16.87 -4.01 -84.46
N ASP A 331 -17.62 -3.24 -85.24
CA ASP A 331 -19.05 -3.02 -85.00
C ASP A 331 -19.86 -4.33 -85.06
N LEU A 332 -20.87 -4.45 -84.20
CA LEU A 332 -21.72 -5.64 -84.15
C LEU A 332 -22.75 -5.62 -85.29
N ASP A 333 -22.68 -6.62 -86.17
CA ASP A 333 -23.72 -6.89 -87.17
C ASP A 333 -24.96 -7.55 -86.53
N VAL A 334 -26.05 -7.68 -87.31
CA VAL A 334 -27.35 -8.17 -86.82
C VAL A 334 -27.24 -9.59 -86.25
N ASP A 335 -26.47 -10.46 -86.89
CA ASP A 335 -26.30 -11.85 -86.46
C ASP A 335 -25.46 -11.95 -85.17
N SER A 336 -24.40 -11.15 -85.05
CA SER A 336 -23.57 -11.07 -83.84
C SER A 336 -24.36 -10.53 -82.65
N LYS A 337 -25.23 -9.53 -82.86
CA LYS A 337 -26.13 -9.03 -81.81
C LYS A 337 -27.12 -10.08 -81.37
N ASN A 338 -27.71 -10.84 -82.30
CA ASN A 338 -28.65 -11.91 -81.96
C ASN A 338 -27.95 -13.01 -81.14
N LEU A 339 -26.74 -13.40 -81.52
CA LEU A 339 -25.94 -14.38 -80.78
C LEU A 339 -25.57 -13.87 -79.38
N LEU A 340 -25.09 -12.62 -79.25
CA LEU A 340 -24.77 -12.03 -77.95
C LEU A 340 -26.00 -11.85 -77.07
N THR A 341 -27.16 -11.55 -77.65
CA THR A 341 -28.44 -11.47 -76.93
C THR A 341 -28.89 -12.84 -76.44
N GLN A 342 -28.69 -13.90 -77.23
CA GLN A 342 -28.94 -15.28 -76.79
C GLN A 342 -27.98 -15.69 -75.66
N LEU A 343 -26.69 -15.38 -75.78
CA LEU A 343 -25.72 -15.62 -74.72
C LEU A 343 -26.09 -14.85 -73.44
N TYR A 344 -26.47 -13.58 -73.57
CA TYR A 344 -26.92 -12.75 -72.44
C TYR A 344 -28.15 -13.34 -71.73
N ASN A 345 -29.15 -13.79 -72.47
CA ASN A 345 -30.35 -14.41 -71.92
C ASN A 345 -30.06 -15.75 -71.23
N ASN A 346 -29.07 -16.49 -71.74
CA ASN A 346 -28.61 -17.75 -71.15
C ASN A 346 -27.58 -17.55 -70.02
N THR A 347 -27.18 -16.31 -69.73
CA THR A 347 -26.25 -15.98 -68.64
C THR A 347 -27.02 -15.53 -67.41
N ASN A 348 -26.79 -16.18 -66.27
CA ASN A 348 -27.36 -15.77 -64.98
C ASN A 348 -26.64 -14.54 -64.42
N GLU A 349 -27.35 -13.70 -63.66
CA GLU A 349 -26.77 -12.52 -62.99
C GLU A 349 -25.67 -12.90 -61.99
N GLU A 350 -25.75 -14.09 -61.41
CA GLU A 350 -24.76 -14.63 -60.46
C GLU A 350 -23.34 -14.72 -61.04
N THR A 351 -23.19 -14.82 -62.37
CA THR A 351 -21.88 -14.86 -63.05
C THR A 351 -21.02 -13.62 -62.77
N ASN A 352 -21.65 -12.47 -62.52
CA ASN A 352 -20.95 -11.23 -62.17
C ASN A 352 -20.25 -11.32 -60.80
N ASN A 353 -20.81 -12.12 -59.88
CA ASN A 353 -20.31 -12.30 -58.52
C ASN A 353 -19.41 -13.54 -58.36
N SER A 354 -19.07 -14.22 -59.45
CA SER A 354 -18.29 -15.47 -59.44
C SER A 354 -16.96 -15.40 -58.68
N ASP A 355 -16.25 -14.27 -58.74
CA ASP A 355 -15.00 -14.07 -57.98
C ASP A 355 -15.27 -14.08 -56.46
N SER A 356 -16.31 -13.35 -56.02
CA SER A 356 -16.72 -13.31 -54.61
C SER A 356 -17.22 -14.66 -54.12
N LEU A 357 -17.94 -15.41 -54.98
CA LEU A 357 -18.41 -16.77 -54.66
C LEU A 357 -17.26 -17.77 -54.56
N SER A 358 -16.21 -17.62 -55.37
CA SER A 358 -14.99 -18.45 -55.29
C SER A 358 -14.22 -18.19 -53.99
N VAL A 359 -14.04 -16.91 -53.63
CA VAL A 359 -13.44 -16.53 -52.33
C VAL A 359 -14.27 -17.07 -51.16
N LEU A 360 -15.60 -16.95 -51.24
CA LEU A 360 -16.51 -17.49 -50.24
C LEU A 360 -16.38 -19.01 -50.11
N TYR A 361 -16.35 -19.74 -51.24
CA TYR A 361 -16.17 -21.20 -51.25
C TYR A 361 -14.88 -21.63 -50.54
N HIS A 362 -13.75 -20.97 -50.86
CA HIS A 362 -12.49 -21.27 -50.20
C HIS A 362 -12.51 -20.96 -48.70
N THR A 363 -13.17 -19.87 -48.30
CA THR A 363 -13.32 -19.48 -46.89
C THR A 363 -14.19 -20.48 -46.12
N LEU A 364 -15.30 -20.94 -46.73
CA LEU A 364 -16.22 -21.88 -46.10
C LEU A 364 -15.65 -23.31 -46.04
N LYS A 365 -14.78 -23.69 -46.98
CA LYS A 365 -14.12 -25.01 -46.96
C LYS A 365 -13.28 -25.23 -45.69
N ASP A 366 -12.74 -24.16 -45.12
CA ASP A 366 -11.95 -24.24 -43.90
C ASP A 366 -12.81 -24.38 -42.62
N PHE A 367 -14.14 -24.24 -42.69
CA PHE A 367 -15.03 -24.36 -41.52
C PHE A 367 -14.96 -25.73 -40.84
N ASP A 368 -14.88 -26.82 -41.61
CA ASP A 368 -14.77 -28.15 -41.02
C ASP A 368 -13.48 -28.31 -40.20
N SER A 369 -12.40 -27.61 -40.58
CA SER A 369 -11.15 -27.60 -39.80
C SER A 369 -11.31 -26.84 -38.48
N HIS A 370 -12.02 -25.72 -38.48
CA HIS A 370 -12.35 -24.94 -37.29
C HIS A 370 -13.21 -25.75 -36.31
N VAL A 371 -14.28 -26.39 -36.81
CA VAL A 371 -15.17 -27.22 -35.98
C VAL A 371 -14.44 -28.43 -35.38
N ASN A 372 -13.57 -29.08 -36.15
CA ASN A 372 -12.78 -30.21 -35.64
C ASN A 372 -11.73 -29.77 -34.62
N SER A 373 -11.06 -28.64 -34.85
CA SER A 373 -10.12 -28.04 -33.90
C SER A 373 -10.82 -27.68 -32.58
N PHE A 374 -11.99 -27.06 -32.67
CA PHE A 374 -12.84 -26.73 -31.53
C PHE A 374 -13.19 -27.99 -30.72
N ARG A 375 -13.72 -29.05 -31.36
CA ARG A 375 -14.05 -30.31 -30.67
C ARG A 375 -12.86 -30.90 -29.93
N ASN A 376 -11.69 -30.96 -30.56
CA ASN A 376 -10.49 -31.50 -29.93
C ASN A 376 -10.04 -30.66 -28.72
N THR A 377 -10.13 -29.34 -28.85
CA THR A 377 -9.77 -28.41 -27.77
C THR A 377 -10.71 -28.56 -26.58
N ILE A 378 -12.02 -28.58 -26.82
CA ILE A 378 -13.04 -28.78 -25.78
C ILE A 378 -12.87 -30.14 -25.09
N GLN A 379 -12.62 -31.21 -25.86
CA GLN A 379 -12.39 -32.53 -25.29
C GLN A 379 -11.15 -32.54 -24.38
N ASN A 380 -10.04 -31.93 -24.83
CA ASN A 380 -8.82 -31.83 -24.02
C ASN A 380 -9.04 -31.03 -22.73
N LEU A 381 -9.83 -29.95 -22.78
CA LEU A 381 -10.17 -29.14 -21.60
C LEU A 381 -11.04 -29.92 -20.63
N HIS A 382 -12.05 -30.64 -21.12
CA HIS A 382 -12.88 -31.53 -20.29
C HIS A 382 -12.05 -32.65 -19.64
N ASP A 383 -11.14 -33.28 -20.38
CA ASP A 383 -10.30 -34.35 -19.84
C ASP A 383 -9.33 -33.82 -18.76
N LYS A 384 -8.85 -32.57 -18.90
CA LYS A 384 -8.04 -31.91 -17.87
C LYS A 384 -8.88 -31.58 -16.64
N ASP A 385 -10.08 -31.02 -16.82
CA ASP A 385 -10.97 -30.67 -15.70
C ASP A 385 -11.37 -31.91 -14.91
N ALA A 386 -11.73 -33.01 -15.60
CA ALA A 386 -12.05 -34.28 -14.96
C ALA A 386 -10.89 -34.83 -14.11
N LYS A 387 -9.64 -34.75 -14.59
CA LYS A 387 -8.47 -35.16 -13.80
C LYS A 387 -8.24 -34.29 -12.58
N LEU A 388 -8.48 -32.98 -12.69
CA LEU A 388 -8.37 -32.05 -11.57
C LEU A 388 -9.48 -32.27 -10.54
N GLU A 389 -10.70 -32.57 -10.99
CA GLU A 389 -11.83 -32.96 -10.14
C GLU A 389 -11.52 -34.25 -9.35
N ASP A 390 -11.00 -35.29 -10.03
CA ASP A 390 -10.59 -36.53 -9.37
C ASP A 390 -9.49 -36.27 -8.32
N LYS A 391 -8.50 -35.44 -8.67
CA LYS A 391 -7.43 -35.05 -7.76
C LYS A 391 -7.98 -34.28 -6.56
N PHE A 392 -8.85 -33.30 -6.79
CA PHE A 392 -9.52 -32.51 -5.75
C PHE A 392 -10.24 -33.43 -4.75
N ASN A 393 -11.04 -34.36 -5.26
CA ASN A 393 -11.78 -35.31 -4.44
C ASN A 393 -10.86 -36.23 -3.62
N SER A 394 -9.74 -36.68 -4.20
CA SER A 394 -8.77 -37.55 -3.50
C SER A 394 -7.98 -36.81 -2.41
N THR A 395 -7.55 -35.57 -2.68
CA THR A 395 -6.83 -34.71 -1.73
C THR A 395 -7.76 -34.30 -0.59
N SER A 396 -9.01 -33.92 -0.91
CA SER A 396 -10.02 -33.55 0.09
C SER A 396 -10.33 -34.70 1.06
N LYS A 397 -10.51 -35.93 0.55
CA LYS A 397 -10.68 -37.13 1.39
C LYS A 397 -9.48 -37.43 2.28
N SER A 398 -8.26 -37.21 1.77
CA SER A 398 -7.03 -37.44 2.54
C SER A 398 -6.91 -36.44 3.68
N MET A 399 -7.24 -35.17 3.43
CA MET A 399 -7.31 -34.12 4.44
C MET A 399 -8.37 -34.43 5.51
N GLU A 400 -9.57 -34.83 5.11
CA GLU A 400 -10.66 -35.21 6.03
C GLU A 400 -10.26 -36.38 6.94
N LYS A 401 -9.52 -37.37 6.41
CA LYS A 401 -9.02 -38.48 7.21
C LYS A 401 -8.05 -38.02 8.31
N ILE A 402 -7.11 -37.15 7.97
CA ILE A 402 -6.15 -36.61 8.95
C ILE A 402 -6.87 -35.75 10.00
N GLN A 403 -7.85 -34.94 9.58
CA GLN A 403 -8.68 -34.14 10.48
C GLN A 403 -9.40 -35.04 11.51
N ASN A 404 -10.03 -36.13 11.05
CA ASN A 404 -10.69 -37.09 11.95
C ASN A 404 -9.72 -37.78 12.92
N GLU A 405 -8.48 -38.03 12.51
CA GLU A 405 -7.45 -38.58 13.41
C GLU A 405 -6.98 -37.56 14.46
N ILE A 406 -7.08 -36.27 14.14
CA ILE A 406 -6.78 -35.15 15.06
C ILE A 406 -7.98 -34.89 16.02
N ASP A 407 -9.21 -35.15 15.59
CA ASP A 407 -10.40 -35.06 16.44
C ASP A 407 -10.49 -36.20 17.48
N GLY A 408 -9.75 -37.30 17.26
CA GLY A 408 -9.68 -38.46 18.13
C GLY A 408 -8.84 -38.30 19.40
N TYR A 409 -8.17 -37.17 19.62
CA TYR A 409 -7.38 -36.92 20.83
C TYR A 409 -8.29 -36.54 22.02
N ASP A 410 -8.09 -37.20 23.17
CA ASP A 410 -9.02 -37.13 24.31
C ASP A 410 -8.74 -35.99 25.31
N ASN A 411 -8.17 -34.88 24.82
CA ASN A 411 -7.89 -33.70 25.63
C ASN A 411 -8.96 -32.63 25.38
N GLU A 412 -9.78 -32.31 26.39
CA GLU A 412 -10.87 -31.34 26.30
C GLU A 412 -10.41 -29.96 25.79
N GLN A 413 -9.21 -29.53 26.17
CA GLN A 413 -8.65 -28.25 25.75
C GLN A 413 -8.31 -28.23 24.24
N ILE A 414 -7.84 -29.36 23.72
CA ILE A 414 -7.49 -29.50 22.30
C ILE A 414 -8.77 -29.47 21.45
N LYS A 415 -9.86 -30.10 21.90
CA LYS A 415 -11.16 -30.04 21.23
C LYS A 415 -11.74 -28.63 21.19
N ILE A 416 -11.54 -27.83 22.24
CA ILE A 416 -11.96 -26.42 22.27
C ILE A 416 -11.15 -25.61 21.25
N TRP A 417 -9.82 -25.70 21.27
CA TRP A 417 -8.95 -24.98 20.33
C TRP A 417 -9.18 -25.38 18.88
N GLN A 418 -9.46 -26.65 18.61
CA GLN A 418 -9.81 -27.13 17.26
C GLN A 418 -11.14 -26.55 16.77
N LYS A 419 -12.12 -26.46 17.66
CA LYS A 419 -13.40 -25.85 17.32
C LYS A 419 -13.23 -24.36 17.04
N GLU A 420 -12.50 -23.64 17.89
CA GLU A 420 -12.18 -22.22 17.67
C GLU A 420 -11.39 -22.01 16.37
N LEU A 421 -10.44 -22.87 16.04
CA LEU A 421 -9.73 -22.83 14.77
C LEU A 421 -10.66 -22.96 13.57
N LYS A 422 -11.61 -23.89 13.63
CA LYS A 422 -12.60 -24.08 12.58
C LYS A 422 -13.52 -22.87 12.45
N ASP A 423 -13.97 -22.32 13.57
CA ASP A 423 -14.80 -21.12 13.60
C ASP A 423 -14.06 -19.92 12.97
N TYR A 424 -12.76 -19.75 13.26
CA TYR A 424 -11.94 -18.71 12.62
C TYR A 424 -11.69 -18.96 11.13
N ASP A 425 -11.43 -20.21 10.73
CA ASP A 425 -11.27 -20.54 9.30
C ASP A 425 -12.57 -20.26 8.52
N GLU A 426 -13.73 -20.60 9.08
CA GLU A 426 -15.05 -20.28 8.49
C GLU A 426 -15.32 -18.77 8.47
N GLU A 427 -14.95 -18.02 9.51
CA GLU A 427 -15.07 -16.56 9.56
C GLU A 427 -14.22 -15.89 8.47
N ILE A 428 -12.98 -16.36 8.28
CA ILE A 428 -12.07 -15.87 7.25
C ILE A 428 -12.63 -16.17 5.85
N GLU A 429 -13.10 -17.40 5.59
CA GLU A 429 -13.65 -17.78 4.28
C GLU A 429 -14.90 -16.95 3.94
N ASN A 430 -15.84 -16.83 4.88
CA ASN A 430 -17.03 -15.99 4.71
C ASN A 430 -16.67 -14.51 4.53
N GLY A 431 -15.64 -14.04 5.23
CA GLY A 431 -15.12 -12.69 5.08
C GLY A 431 -14.54 -12.44 3.69
N ASP A 432 -13.74 -13.37 3.16
CA ASP A 432 -13.13 -13.28 1.84
C ASP A 432 -14.20 -13.28 0.73
N ILE A 433 -15.26 -14.09 0.88
CA ILE A 433 -16.43 -14.07 -0.03
C ILE A 433 -17.09 -12.69 -0.03
N LYS A 434 -17.39 -12.13 1.16
CA LYS A 434 -17.97 -10.78 1.29
C LYS A 434 -17.08 -9.71 0.69
N ILE A 435 -15.76 -9.79 0.87
CA ILE A 435 -14.81 -8.88 0.22
C ILE A 435 -14.93 -8.98 -1.30
N GLY A 436 -15.06 -10.19 -1.84
CA GLY A 436 -15.30 -10.42 -3.27
C GLY A 436 -16.58 -9.74 -3.77
N GLU A 437 -17.69 -9.90 -3.03
CA GLU A 437 -18.98 -9.26 -3.33
C GLU A 437 -18.88 -7.72 -3.30
N ILE A 438 -18.29 -7.16 -2.24
CA ILE A 438 -18.10 -5.72 -2.06
C ILE A 438 -17.23 -5.15 -3.20
N ASN A 439 -16.12 -5.81 -3.54
CA ASN A 439 -15.26 -5.38 -4.64
C ASN A 439 -15.98 -5.44 -5.99
N SER A 440 -16.82 -6.45 -6.21
CA SER A 440 -17.65 -6.54 -7.41
C SER A 440 -18.64 -5.36 -7.50
N ALA A 441 -19.31 -5.03 -6.40
CA ALA A 441 -20.21 -3.88 -6.30
C ALA A 441 -19.49 -2.56 -6.57
N ILE A 442 -18.32 -2.34 -5.95
CA ILE A 442 -17.47 -1.16 -6.19
C ILE A 442 -17.06 -1.08 -7.68
N ASN A 443 -16.66 -2.19 -8.29
CA ASN A 443 -16.30 -2.25 -9.70
C ASN A 443 -17.49 -1.92 -10.61
N GLN A 444 -18.70 -2.37 -10.26
CA GLN A 444 -19.92 -2.03 -11.00
C GLN A 444 -20.20 -0.53 -10.92
N PHE A 445 -20.13 0.07 -9.73
CA PHE A 445 -20.29 1.52 -9.57
C PHE A 445 -19.22 2.31 -10.32
N ASN A 446 -17.95 1.88 -10.27
CA ASN A 446 -16.85 2.50 -11.00
C ASN A 446 -17.00 2.41 -12.52
N LYS A 447 -17.71 1.40 -13.05
CA LYS A 447 -18.09 1.34 -14.48
C LYS A 447 -19.26 2.26 -14.82
N GLN A 448 -20.24 2.40 -13.92
CA GLN A 448 -21.43 3.24 -14.15
C GLN A 448 -21.14 4.74 -14.03
N LEU A 449 -20.27 5.13 -13.09
CA LEU A 449 -19.91 6.51 -12.82
C LEU A 449 -19.43 7.29 -14.06
N PRO A 450 -18.45 6.82 -14.85
CA PRO A 450 -17.98 7.54 -16.04
C PRO A 450 -19.06 7.64 -17.14
N ILE A 451 -19.92 6.64 -17.27
CA ILE A 451 -21.05 6.66 -18.23
C ILE A 451 -22.00 7.79 -17.84
N LYS A 452 -22.40 7.86 -16.57
CA LYS A 452 -23.30 8.90 -16.05
C LYS A 452 -22.68 10.29 -16.11
N GLN A 453 -21.38 10.42 -15.83
CA GLN A 453 -20.64 11.67 -16.00
C GLN A 453 -20.63 12.12 -17.47
N LYS A 454 -20.45 11.18 -18.41
CA LYS A 454 -20.53 11.48 -19.85
C LYS A 454 -21.93 11.93 -20.25
N GLU A 455 -22.98 11.22 -19.84
CA GLU A 455 -24.39 11.63 -20.04
C GLU A 455 -24.65 13.04 -19.49
N TYR A 456 -24.11 13.35 -18.31
CA TYR A 456 -24.21 14.69 -17.71
C TYR A 456 -23.54 15.76 -18.58
N THR A 457 -22.33 15.50 -19.08
CA THR A 457 -21.63 16.45 -19.97
C THR A 457 -22.30 16.61 -21.35
N GLU A 458 -22.99 15.58 -21.84
CA GLU A 458 -23.77 15.62 -23.07
C GLU A 458 -25.08 16.39 -22.89
N ALA A 459 -25.77 16.21 -21.77
CA ALA A 459 -26.93 17.01 -21.40
C ALA A 459 -26.58 18.52 -21.36
N LEU A 460 -25.39 18.87 -20.87
CA LEU A 460 -24.89 20.26 -20.87
C LEU A 460 -24.56 20.82 -22.26
N LYS A 461 -24.34 19.99 -23.29
CA LYS A 461 -24.13 20.46 -24.68
C LYS A 461 -25.40 21.01 -25.31
N SER A 462 -26.57 20.55 -24.86
CA SER A 462 -27.86 20.90 -25.47
C SER A 462 -28.26 22.37 -25.25
N ASN A 463 -27.58 23.10 -24.36
CA ASN A 463 -27.91 24.48 -24.02
C ASN A 463 -26.67 25.41 -24.12
N LYS A 464 -26.77 26.49 -24.92
CA LYS A 464 -25.67 27.46 -25.13
C LYS A 464 -25.28 28.17 -23.83
N GLU A 465 -26.20 28.35 -22.91
CA GLU A 465 -25.94 29.01 -21.62
C GLU A 465 -25.12 28.15 -20.63
N THR A 466 -24.98 26.85 -20.89
CA THR A 466 -24.23 25.92 -20.03
C THR A 466 -22.87 25.53 -20.59
N GLU A 467 -22.47 26.09 -21.74
CA GLU A 467 -21.19 25.75 -22.37
C GLU A 467 -19.99 26.15 -21.50
N GLY A 468 -20.07 27.29 -20.80
CA GLY A 468 -19.05 27.74 -19.84
C GLY A 468 -18.88 26.76 -18.68
N TYR A 469 -19.98 26.43 -18.00
CA TYR A 469 -19.98 25.47 -16.88
C TYR A 469 -19.48 24.08 -17.31
N ARG A 470 -19.81 23.62 -18.52
CA ARG A 470 -19.29 22.34 -19.05
C ARG A 470 -17.76 22.34 -19.14
N LYS A 471 -17.15 23.43 -19.62
CA LYS A 471 -15.70 23.55 -19.72
C LYS A 471 -15.06 23.57 -18.32
N GLU A 472 -15.66 24.29 -17.38
CA GLU A 472 -15.21 24.34 -15.98
C GLU A 472 -15.30 22.95 -15.30
N ILE A 473 -16.44 22.26 -15.41
CA ILE A 473 -16.64 20.92 -14.82
C ILE A 473 -15.65 19.90 -15.41
N ASN A 474 -15.47 19.89 -16.73
CA ASN A 474 -14.50 19.00 -17.38
C ASN A 474 -13.07 19.29 -16.94
N PHE A 475 -12.72 20.57 -16.77
CA PHE A 475 -11.40 20.96 -16.29
C PHE A 475 -11.20 20.51 -14.84
N ILE A 476 -12.18 20.73 -13.97
CA ILE A 476 -12.12 20.32 -12.56
C ILE A 476 -12.01 18.81 -12.42
N ASN A 477 -12.82 18.04 -13.15
CA ASN A 477 -12.73 16.57 -13.11
C ASN A 477 -11.34 16.07 -13.52
N LYS A 478 -10.72 16.68 -14.55
CA LYS A 478 -9.33 16.36 -14.93
C LYS A 478 -8.33 16.67 -13.81
N ILE A 479 -8.54 17.75 -13.03
CA ILE A 479 -7.68 18.05 -11.89
C ILE A 479 -7.89 17.00 -10.79
N ILE A 480 -9.14 16.63 -10.48
CA ILE A 480 -9.44 15.57 -9.50
C ILE A 480 -8.74 14.25 -9.89
N ASP A 481 -8.87 13.84 -11.16
CA ASP A 481 -8.23 12.63 -11.67
C ASP A 481 -6.69 12.72 -11.58
N ALA A 482 -6.10 13.86 -11.96
CA ALA A 482 -4.66 14.09 -11.88
C ALA A 482 -4.14 14.08 -10.42
N VAL A 483 -4.87 14.69 -9.48
CA VAL A 483 -4.54 14.67 -8.05
C VAL A 483 -4.62 13.25 -7.51
N LYS A 484 -5.67 12.48 -7.87
CA LYS A 484 -5.82 11.09 -7.45
C LYS A 484 -4.67 10.21 -7.97
N LEU A 485 -4.37 10.29 -9.26
CA LEU A 485 -3.25 9.56 -9.87
C LEU A 485 -1.90 9.97 -9.24
N SER A 486 -1.71 11.26 -8.95
CA SER A 486 -0.48 11.73 -8.30
C SER A 486 -0.34 11.17 -6.89
N LYS A 487 -1.43 11.16 -6.11
CA LYS A 487 -1.47 10.55 -4.77
C LYS A 487 -1.10 9.07 -4.83
N ASP A 488 -1.75 8.31 -5.72
CA ASP A 488 -1.50 6.87 -5.85
C ASP A 488 -0.04 6.60 -6.26
N ASN A 489 0.51 7.37 -7.19
CA ASN A 489 1.90 7.24 -7.63
C ASN A 489 2.90 7.59 -6.52
N ILE A 490 2.70 8.70 -5.80
CA ILE A 490 3.57 9.12 -4.69
C ILE A 490 3.57 8.05 -3.60
N THR A 491 2.38 7.57 -3.22
CA THR A 491 2.20 6.53 -2.22
C THR A 491 2.93 5.24 -2.59
N ASN A 492 2.74 4.77 -3.83
CA ASN A 492 3.38 3.55 -4.32
C ASN A 492 4.89 3.69 -4.43
N ASN A 493 5.39 4.84 -4.86
CA ASN A 493 6.83 5.09 -4.96
C ASN A 493 7.47 5.16 -3.57
N MET A 494 6.85 5.87 -2.62
CA MET A 494 7.34 5.93 -1.24
C MET A 494 7.38 4.55 -0.61
N LYS A 495 6.31 3.76 -0.74
CA LYS A 495 6.29 2.37 -0.24
C LYS A 495 7.47 1.56 -0.79
N LYS A 496 7.68 1.59 -2.11
CA LYS A 496 8.79 0.86 -2.77
C LYS A 496 10.15 1.34 -2.30
N GLN A 497 10.32 2.64 -2.10
CA GLN A 497 11.57 3.19 -1.58
C GLN A 497 11.79 2.77 -0.12
N ILE A 498 10.76 2.84 0.73
CA ILE A 498 10.84 2.42 2.14
C ILE A 498 11.22 0.95 2.22
N GLU A 499 10.56 0.07 1.46
CA GLU A 499 10.86 -1.37 1.41
C GLU A 499 12.31 -1.61 0.96
N LYS A 500 12.72 -0.97 -0.14
CA LYS A 500 14.07 -1.10 -0.68
C LYS A 500 15.14 -0.66 0.32
N THR A 501 15.02 0.56 0.86
CA THR A 501 15.99 1.11 1.81
C THR A 501 16.00 0.33 3.12
N THR A 502 14.84 -0.10 3.62
CA THR A 502 14.75 -0.97 4.81
C THR A 502 15.50 -2.28 4.58
N ASN A 503 15.28 -2.93 3.43
CA ASN A 503 15.94 -4.17 3.07
C ASN A 503 17.46 -4.00 2.97
N GLU A 504 17.93 -2.95 2.30
CA GLU A 504 19.35 -2.64 2.16
C GLU A 504 20.03 -2.45 3.52
N ILE A 505 19.45 -1.61 4.39
CA ILE A 505 20.01 -1.34 5.73
C ILE A 505 19.97 -2.60 6.59
N PHE A 506 18.87 -3.36 6.56
CA PHE A 506 18.72 -4.57 7.39
C PHE A 506 19.76 -5.64 7.06
N LEU A 507 19.97 -5.92 5.77
CA LEU A 507 20.95 -6.89 5.32
C LEU A 507 22.39 -6.43 5.57
N GLU A 508 22.63 -5.11 5.61
CA GLU A 508 23.95 -4.55 5.93
C GLU A 508 24.29 -4.67 7.43
N ILE A 509 23.31 -4.46 8.33
CA ILE A 509 23.57 -4.50 9.78
C ILE A 509 23.56 -5.89 10.40
N ILE A 510 22.78 -6.82 9.85
CA ILE A 510 22.57 -8.12 10.47
C ILE A 510 23.82 -9.01 10.37
N GLU A 511 24.11 -9.76 11.43
CA GLU A 511 25.29 -10.64 11.48
C GLU A 511 25.10 -11.89 10.61
N LYS A 512 23.87 -12.43 10.57
CA LYS A 512 23.53 -13.65 9.81
C LYS A 512 23.15 -13.35 8.37
N GLN A 513 24.05 -12.72 7.62
CA GLN A 513 23.83 -12.34 6.21
C GLN A 513 23.53 -13.54 5.28
N GLN A 514 23.85 -14.77 5.70
CA GLN A 514 23.55 -15.99 4.96
C GLN A 514 22.26 -16.68 5.42
N THR A 515 21.54 -16.14 6.40
CA THR A 515 20.26 -16.69 6.87
C THR A 515 19.10 -15.94 6.22
N PHE A 516 19.18 -14.61 6.13
CA PHE A 516 18.11 -13.78 5.59
C PHE A 516 18.43 -13.33 4.17
N LYS A 517 17.41 -13.35 3.31
CA LYS A 517 17.53 -13.01 1.89
C LYS A 517 16.94 -11.64 1.59
N GLU A 518 15.73 -11.38 2.06
CA GLU A 518 15.01 -10.16 1.73
C GLU A 518 13.93 -9.81 2.76
N VAL A 519 13.68 -8.51 2.90
CA VAL A 519 12.57 -7.92 3.65
C VAL A 519 11.55 -7.37 2.67
N HIS A 520 10.28 -7.73 2.85
CA HIS A 520 9.14 -7.23 2.09
C HIS A 520 8.16 -6.47 2.98
N ILE A 521 7.53 -5.44 2.42
CA ILE A 521 6.49 -4.66 3.08
C ILE A 521 5.21 -4.76 2.25
N SER A 522 4.16 -5.37 2.80
CA SER A 522 2.88 -5.55 2.12
C SER A 522 2.13 -4.23 1.90
N ASP A 523 1.06 -4.22 1.10
CA ASP A 523 0.21 -3.03 0.88
C ASP A 523 -0.46 -2.49 2.15
N ASN A 524 -0.57 -3.34 3.17
CA ASN A 524 -1.05 -2.97 4.48
C ASN A 524 0.08 -2.57 5.42
N TYR A 525 1.32 -2.40 4.93
CA TYR A 525 2.52 -2.14 5.73
C TYR A 525 2.89 -3.26 6.72
N SER A 526 2.46 -4.50 6.45
CA SER A 526 2.93 -5.66 7.23
C SER A 526 4.30 -6.10 6.73
N PHE A 527 5.21 -6.40 7.67
CA PHE A 527 6.53 -6.92 7.35
C PHE A 527 6.48 -8.41 7.01
N SER A 528 7.36 -8.83 6.12
CA SER A 528 7.67 -10.22 5.81
C SER A 528 9.19 -10.30 5.68
N VAL A 529 9.79 -11.30 6.30
CA VAL A 529 11.24 -11.52 6.20
C VAL A 529 11.45 -12.91 5.65
N LYS A 530 12.05 -13.02 4.48
CA LYS A 530 12.36 -14.31 3.87
C LYS A 530 13.77 -14.76 4.20
N ASP A 531 13.92 -16.03 4.52
CA ASP A 531 15.22 -16.68 4.62
C ASP A 531 15.79 -17.02 3.23
N ILE A 532 17.00 -17.58 3.21
CA ILE A 532 17.65 -18.07 1.97
C ILE A 532 16.89 -19.21 1.27
N ASN A 533 16.00 -19.90 1.97
CA ASN A 533 15.15 -20.96 1.43
C ASN A 533 13.79 -20.44 0.93
N ASP A 534 13.57 -19.12 0.97
CA ASP A 534 12.32 -18.44 0.61
C ASP A 534 11.17 -18.67 1.62
N GLU A 535 11.47 -19.09 2.85
CA GLU A 535 10.50 -19.30 3.93
C GLU A 535 10.31 -18.04 4.80
N GLU A 536 9.08 -17.83 5.28
CA GLU A 536 8.74 -16.71 6.16
C GLU A 536 9.36 -16.89 7.55
N SER A 537 10.18 -15.93 7.96
CA SER A 537 11.03 -15.99 9.14
C SER A 537 10.80 -14.83 10.13
N LEU A 538 9.85 -13.92 9.88
CA LEU A 538 9.57 -12.82 10.81
C LEU A 538 9.26 -13.34 12.24
N GLY A 539 8.52 -14.45 12.33
CA GLY A 539 8.14 -15.08 13.60
C GLY A 539 9.32 -15.69 14.36
N THR A 540 10.36 -16.13 13.66
CA THR A 540 11.54 -16.80 14.21
C THR A 540 12.70 -15.83 14.48
N LEU A 541 12.58 -14.55 14.10
CA LEU A 541 13.55 -13.53 14.46
C LEU A 541 13.72 -13.44 15.97
N SER A 542 14.97 -13.43 16.42
CA SER A 542 15.34 -13.09 17.79
C SER A 542 15.00 -11.63 18.12
N ALA A 543 14.98 -11.30 19.41
CA ALA A 543 14.69 -9.94 19.85
C ALA A 543 15.64 -8.89 19.22
N GLY A 544 16.94 -9.21 19.11
CA GLY A 544 17.92 -8.31 18.50
C GLY A 544 17.77 -8.19 16.97
N GLU A 545 17.36 -9.26 16.28
CA GLU A 545 17.08 -9.20 14.84
C GLU A 545 15.82 -8.39 14.54
N ARG A 546 14.77 -8.50 15.38
CA ARG A 546 13.58 -7.62 15.29
C ARG A 546 13.91 -6.17 15.56
N GLU A 547 14.73 -5.89 16.58
CA GLU A 547 15.21 -4.53 16.88
C GLU A 547 16.01 -3.95 15.72
N SER A 548 16.85 -4.77 15.07
CA SER A 548 17.58 -4.39 13.86
C SER A 548 16.64 -4.02 12.71
N LEU A 549 15.61 -4.84 12.46
CA LEU A 549 14.61 -4.57 11.43
C LEU A 549 13.86 -3.26 11.67
N ALA A 550 13.51 -2.98 12.92
CA ALA A 550 12.83 -1.75 13.32
C ALA A 550 13.69 -0.52 13.05
N LEU A 551 14.96 -0.61 13.44
CA LEU A 551 15.95 0.44 13.22
C LEU A 551 16.14 0.69 11.72
N SER A 552 16.23 -0.35 10.90
CA SER A 552 16.31 -0.24 9.43
C SER A 552 15.10 0.46 8.83
N PHE A 553 13.90 0.17 9.32
CA PHE A 553 12.67 0.79 8.85
C PHE A 553 12.60 2.29 9.20
N ILE A 554 12.94 2.66 10.43
CA ILE A 554 12.93 4.06 10.89
C ILE A 554 14.02 4.87 10.20
N ALA A 555 15.17 4.26 9.98
CA ALA A 555 16.23 4.82 9.15
C ALA A 555 15.73 5.13 7.73
N ALA A 556 15.08 4.16 7.07
CA ALA A 556 14.50 4.33 5.73
C ALA A 556 13.44 5.44 5.69
N LEU A 557 12.59 5.53 6.71
CA LEU A 557 11.58 6.59 6.78
C LEU A 557 12.19 7.99 6.93
N ASN A 558 13.21 8.13 7.78
CA ASN A 558 13.89 9.42 7.95
C ASN A 558 14.60 9.87 6.68
N ASP A 559 15.21 8.95 5.92
CA ASP A 559 15.85 9.26 4.64
C ASP A 559 14.84 9.75 3.59
N ILE A 560 13.66 9.15 3.53
CA ILE A 560 12.64 9.42 2.49
C ILE A 560 11.79 10.66 2.79
N THR A 561 11.56 10.97 4.07
CA THR A 561 10.58 11.99 4.47
C THR A 561 11.14 13.41 4.52
N GLU A 562 12.45 13.58 4.30
CA GLU A 562 13.18 14.88 4.34
C GLU A 562 12.91 15.71 5.61
N ILE A 563 12.43 15.08 6.70
CA ILE A 563 12.07 15.79 7.91
C ILE A 563 13.34 16.22 8.63
N ASP A 564 13.54 17.53 8.70
CA ASP A 564 14.71 18.15 9.30
C ASP A 564 14.57 18.25 10.83
N VAL A 565 14.37 17.12 11.50
CA VAL A 565 14.23 17.01 12.97
C VAL A 565 15.38 16.21 13.60
N PRO A 566 15.89 16.63 14.77
CA PRO A 566 16.85 15.87 15.55
C PRO A 566 16.22 14.59 16.11
N ILE A 567 16.98 13.49 16.09
CA ILE A 567 16.56 12.18 16.61
C ILE A 567 17.21 11.94 17.97
N ILE A 568 16.41 11.52 18.94
CA ILE A 568 16.82 11.20 20.31
C ILE A 568 16.36 9.80 20.60
N ALA A 569 17.28 8.89 20.87
CA ALA A 569 16.97 7.47 21.03
C ALA A 569 17.44 6.94 22.38
N ASP A 570 16.50 6.47 23.20
CA ASP A 570 16.76 5.81 24.48
C ASP A 570 16.99 4.32 24.29
N THR A 571 18.14 3.82 24.78
CA THR A 571 18.47 2.39 24.87
C THR A 571 18.32 1.65 23.52
N LEU A 572 18.61 2.35 22.41
CA LEU A 572 18.48 1.87 21.01
C LEU A 572 19.26 0.59 20.71
N LEU A 573 20.31 0.33 21.49
CA LEU A 573 21.26 -0.75 21.25
C LEU A 573 21.13 -1.88 22.29
N GLY A 574 20.15 -1.82 23.19
CA GLY A 574 20.11 -2.64 24.39
C GLY A 574 20.18 -4.15 24.12
N ARG A 575 19.41 -4.64 23.14
CA ARG A 575 19.25 -6.08 22.85
C ARG A 575 20.03 -6.53 21.62
N LEU A 576 20.85 -5.65 21.06
CA LEU A 576 21.69 -5.93 19.92
C LEU A 576 23.01 -6.58 20.33
N ASP A 577 23.42 -7.57 19.54
CA ASP A 577 24.72 -8.21 19.70
C ASP A 577 25.88 -7.24 19.41
N PRO A 578 27.07 -7.45 20.01
CA PRO A 578 28.21 -6.54 19.83
C PRO A 578 28.62 -6.31 18.37
N ASN A 579 28.50 -7.33 17.51
CA ASN A 579 28.83 -7.24 16.10
C ASN A 579 27.80 -6.38 15.34
N VAL A 580 26.51 -6.53 15.65
CA VAL A 580 25.44 -5.69 15.07
C VAL A 580 25.60 -4.23 15.50
N LYS A 581 25.94 -3.97 16.77
CA LYS A 581 26.29 -2.62 17.27
C LYS A 581 27.44 -2.01 16.47
N GLU A 582 28.49 -2.79 16.20
CA GLU A 582 29.64 -2.35 15.40
C GLU A 582 29.24 -2.05 13.94
N ASN A 583 28.38 -2.88 13.33
CA ASN A 583 27.87 -2.64 11.98
C ASN A 583 27.07 -1.34 11.90
N ILE A 584 26.16 -1.12 12.85
CA ILE A 584 25.39 0.14 12.96
C ILE A 584 26.34 1.35 13.10
N ALA A 585 27.41 1.21 13.90
CA ALA A 585 28.40 2.27 14.08
C ALA A 585 29.09 2.69 12.76
N ASN A 586 29.29 1.74 11.84
CA ASN A 586 29.91 2.01 10.54
C ASN A 586 28.97 2.77 9.59
N ILE A 587 27.66 2.57 9.70
CA ILE A 587 26.68 3.12 8.76
C ILE A 587 25.91 4.34 9.30
N PHE A 588 26.12 4.74 10.57
CA PHE A 588 25.46 5.92 11.15
C PHE A 588 25.60 7.18 10.28
N ASP A 589 26.77 7.40 9.68
CA ASP A 589 27.01 8.57 8.81
C ASP A 589 26.20 8.51 7.52
N ASN A 590 25.91 7.30 7.02
CA ASN A 590 25.12 7.09 5.82
C ASN A 590 23.63 7.22 6.14
N ILE A 591 23.18 6.60 7.24
CA ILE A 591 21.77 6.56 7.62
C ILE A 591 21.24 7.93 8.05
N PHE A 592 21.98 8.68 8.86
CA PHE A 592 21.50 9.93 9.45
C PHE A 592 22.23 11.15 8.89
N THR A 593 22.49 11.12 7.57
CA THR A 593 23.20 12.19 6.88
C THR A 593 22.48 13.54 7.07
N GLY A 594 23.14 14.49 7.74
CA GLY A 594 22.59 15.84 7.95
C GLY A 594 21.55 15.96 9.07
N THR A 595 21.29 14.87 9.81
CA THR A 595 20.38 14.84 10.96
C THR A 595 21.18 14.70 12.26
N GLN A 596 20.81 15.45 13.29
CA GLN A 596 21.43 15.30 14.62
C GLN A 596 20.87 14.06 15.31
N LEU A 597 21.76 13.25 15.90
CA LEU A 597 21.41 12.04 16.63
C LEU A 597 21.90 12.15 18.08
N ILE A 598 21.01 12.01 19.07
CA ILE A 598 21.33 11.98 20.49
C ILE A 598 21.01 10.58 21.02
N LEU A 599 22.03 9.77 21.27
CA LEU A 599 21.89 8.40 21.77
C LEU A 599 21.99 8.37 23.29
N LEU A 600 20.95 7.87 23.96
CA LEU A 600 21.00 7.56 25.39
C LEU A 600 21.33 6.07 25.53
N VAL A 601 22.49 5.75 26.08
CA VAL A 601 23.01 4.37 26.10
C VAL A 601 23.38 3.94 27.52
N THR A 602 23.29 2.65 27.81
CA THR A 602 23.86 2.06 29.04
C THR A 602 25.37 1.88 28.93
N GLU A 603 26.07 1.67 30.06
CA GLU A 603 27.51 1.34 30.00
C GLU A 603 27.76 0.02 29.25
N SER A 604 26.81 -0.93 29.31
CA SER A 604 26.86 -2.19 28.55
C SER A 604 26.62 -2.02 27.04
N GLU A 605 25.92 -0.97 26.63
CA GLU A 605 25.70 -0.66 25.19
C GLU A 605 26.89 0.08 24.59
N PHE A 606 27.53 0.96 25.36
CA PHE A 606 28.67 1.75 24.93
C PHE A 606 29.99 0.97 25.04
N THR A 607 30.04 -0.20 24.39
CA THR A 607 31.21 -1.10 24.38
C THR A 607 32.43 -0.44 23.75
N ASP A 608 33.64 -0.89 24.10
CA ASP A 608 34.90 -0.34 23.55
C ASP A 608 34.94 -0.37 22.01
N LYS A 609 34.42 -1.45 21.39
CA LYS A 609 34.34 -1.57 19.93
C LYS A 609 33.46 -0.49 19.32
N PHE A 610 32.26 -0.29 19.89
CA PHE A 610 31.32 0.72 19.43
C PHE A 610 31.88 2.13 19.66
N ARG A 611 32.42 2.39 20.85
CA ARG A 611 33.05 3.65 21.24
C ARG A 611 34.16 4.05 20.26
N ASN A 612 35.11 3.15 19.98
CA ASN A 612 36.23 3.43 19.09
C ASN A 612 35.82 3.84 17.67
N LYS A 613 34.62 3.46 17.22
CA LYS A 613 34.09 3.78 15.89
C LYS A 613 33.33 5.10 15.85
N ILE A 614 32.74 5.52 16.97
CA ILE A 614 31.80 6.64 17.02
C ILE A 614 32.36 7.87 17.74
N GLU A 615 33.34 7.72 18.63
CA GLU A 615 33.90 8.80 19.46
C GLU A 615 34.43 9.97 18.61
N ASP A 616 35.13 9.68 17.51
CA ASP A 616 35.61 10.68 16.56
C ASP A 616 34.47 11.42 15.83
N LYS A 617 33.27 10.84 15.79
CA LYS A 617 32.07 11.40 15.16
C LYS A 617 31.16 12.13 16.15
N CYS A 618 31.44 12.06 17.46
CA CYS A 618 30.60 12.63 18.50
C CYS A 618 30.83 14.14 18.72
N SER A 619 29.75 14.93 18.78
CA SER A 619 29.71 16.33 19.19
C SER A 619 29.98 16.52 20.68
N GLY A 620 29.62 15.54 21.49
CA GLY A 620 29.97 15.42 22.90
C GLY A 620 29.55 14.07 23.50
N ILE A 621 30.27 13.63 24.53
CA ILE A 621 29.93 12.45 25.32
C ILE A 621 29.62 12.91 26.74
N PHE A 622 28.44 12.52 27.24
CA PHE A 622 27.94 12.90 28.53
C PHE A 622 27.67 11.67 29.39
N LYS A 623 27.70 11.82 30.72
CA LYS A 623 27.38 10.77 31.68
C LYS A 623 26.37 11.26 32.70
N LEU A 624 25.34 10.45 32.93
CA LEU A 624 24.33 10.64 33.96
C LEU A 624 24.85 10.11 35.29
N ILE A 625 24.94 10.99 36.29
CA ILE A 625 25.34 10.65 37.66
C ILE A 625 24.12 10.76 38.56
N TYR A 626 23.66 9.63 39.08
CA TYR A 626 22.58 9.58 40.05
C TYR A 626 23.12 9.80 41.46
N ASN A 627 22.61 10.84 42.14
CA ASN A 627 22.97 11.18 43.50
C ASN A 627 21.77 10.98 44.42
N GLU A 628 21.90 10.09 45.40
CA GLU A 628 20.85 9.76 46.38
C GLU A 628 21.14 10.40 47.74
N PHE A 629 20.10 10.99 48.34
CA PHE A 629 20.14 11.64 49.65
C PHE A 629 18.94 11.18 50.49
N ILE A 630 19.04 11.37 51.80
CA ILE A 630 17.96 11.01 52.76
C ILE A 630 16.61 11.66 52.37
N ASN A 631 16.64 12.85 51.77
CA ASN A 631 15.45 13.64 51.45
C ASN A 631 15.05 13.58 49.96
N GLY A 632 15.63 12.65 49.17
CA GLY A 632 15.33 12.46 47.76
C GLY A 632 16.57 12.23 46.91
N ALA A 633 16.42 12.22 45.59
CA ALA A 633 17.52 12.02 44.66
C ALA A 633 17.47 13.01 43.50
N TYR A 634 18.63 13.26 42.89
CA TYR A 634 18.71 13.98 41.63
C TYR A 634 19.81 13.44 40.73
N THR A 635 19.66 13.64 39.44
CA THR A 635 20.62 13.26 38.41
C THR A 635 21.36 14.49 37.90
N GLU A 636 22.69 14.41 37.86
CA GLU A 636 23.56 15.36 37.20
C GLU A 636 23.97 14.84 35.82
N VAL A 637 24.28 15.75 34.91
CA VAL A 637 24.85 15.40 33.60
C VAL A 637 26.21 16.06 33.50
N ILE A 638 27.24 15.24 33.34
CA ILE A 638 28.61 15.70 33.17
C ILE A 638 29.11 15.36 31.77
N ARG A 639 29.95 16.22 31.19
CA ARG A 639 30.66 15.94 29.94
C ARG A 639 31.94 15.14 30.25
N VAL A 640 32.27 14.11 29.47
CA VAL A 640 33.34 13.13 29.77
C VAL A 640 34.35 12.91 28.64
N ASP A 641 34.21 13.59 27.51
CA ASP A 641 35.17 13.63 26.40
C ASP A 641 36.20 14.76 26.50
#